data_AF-A0AAW7QP54-F1
#
_entry.id   AF-A0AAW7QP54-F1
#
_cell.length_a   1.000
_cell.length_b   1.000
_cell.length_c   1.000
_cell.angle_alpha   90.00
_cell.angle_beta   90.00
_cell.angle_gamma   90.00
#
_symmetry.space_group_name_H-M   'P 1'
#
loop_
_entity.id
_entity.type
_entity.pdbx_description
1 polymer ?
#
loop_
_entity_poly.entity_id
_entity_poly.type
_entity_poly.pdbx_seq_one_letter_code
_entity_poly.pdbx_strand_id
1 'polypeptide(L)'
;MRTLTPLTAVSAIDETTRTTLAAYWITSVEEFVATARSGNTGLGSGLAALARVLGRSEDDVRAMVMAALEVVPDASSFSVDVAMEPVGTGAIFDDLPEVDATSFSPPVGLPPEVPPLFTLPPPVSQGPRNTCVAFSIAAMVQILSKDPTDLSEQFIYWISKDRDRIPGDVGTNPLVAMRAVAELGVCREETWPYRPEPVDHQQPGHERPSDAAFREAKQRRIADVELLPARDVHQIKAALAAGRPVLIGLMIGEHWTNSGQVRRIGRVRRALPGEQRLGGHAMCALGYRDDLDAPGGGYFIVRNSWGSDWANENPDGPGHCYVPYQLIFEEGMAALIATGLIIERPATVPSALGTSPANDLAFILAEMQALRSRLDALIERVQMLIGSSPSVVAPAPTIITPAKLAEPPPVVGYQGPLILIADAQDAEELYPNGIDGRRGEPLLRIDTIRASELAQRSEDSKELQTLHKTRNDAEEKHFGVVADVDQEDLAQARWAVVVSATDDVSLIEALWPLIEHRAEQQGITLPPVAFRAGETCAEWAARYADLKQPWEQRAPVLIHRPGERVNGWLARHGTIAGPVKPSQGVPFYLLIAARPGPLTPDDRSFISFNFQYELDIFWGVGRLCFTDERGQHRYADYRMYAQRLVEYERRAARDFRLRREIVYFGTRHDLDKSTERSAVELVMPLAAWHEHGLPQKRGFARRLLLAGDATRSNLEQALRDGNQPPAIFFSATHGLGLPANDRELMMYQGALVTQDWSGFGGIKREHWFAAEDLPTNLSLEGMVALLFACYGAGCPQRDEFIFDPEKGRPLIAPFTFVAQLPQQMLLRGALGVVGHVERAWTYSFSLDGARGQTQSFEDVIGRLVSGKRLGSATDQFNIIQAARSLTLSEELENIKFGKQPEPHELATLWMARNDARNYMLLGDPAARLAVDCET
;
A
#
# COMPACT_ATOMS: atom_id res chain seq x y z
N MET A 1 17.34 -8.63 -23.96
CA MET A 1 16.18 -8.18 -24.76
C MET A 1 15.19 -9.32 -24.79
N ARG A 2 13.99 -9.11 -24.25
CA ARG A 2 13.00 -10.16 -24.08
C ARG A 2 12.28 -10.40 -25.40
N THR A 3 12.23 -11.64 -25.88
CA THR A 3 11.43 -11.99 -27.05
C THR A 3 9.97 -12.09 -26.64
N LEU A 4 9.10 -11.23 -27.22
CA LEU A 4 7.67 -11.28 -26.96
C LEU A 4 7.00 -12.45 -27.72
N THR A 5 6.02 -13.08 -27.09
CA THR A 5 5.32 -14.24 -27.64
C THR A 5 4.26 -13.77 -28.65
N PRO A 6 4.31 -14.18 -29.94
CA PRO A 6 3.32 -13.75 -30.92
C PRO A 6 1.91 -14.25 -30.59
N LEU A 7 0.87 -13.42 -30.85
CA LEU A 7 -0.53 -13.82 -30.64
C LEU A 7 -0.96 -15.06 -31.44
N THR A 8 -0.23 -15.41 -32.52
CA THR A 8 -0.48 -16.63 -33.30
C THR A 8 -0.23 -17.91 -32.51
N ALA A 9 0.46 -17.84 -31.37
CA ALA A 9 0.69 -18.97 -30.49
C ALA A 9 -0.56 -19.38 -29.69
N VAL A 10 -1.59 -18.52 -29.64
CA VAL A 10 -2.82 -18.75 -28.89
C VAL A 10 -3.95 -19.15 -29.85
N SER A 11 -4.30 -20.43 -29.85
CA SER A 11 -5.32 -20.97 -30.78
C SER A 11 -6.71 -20.35 -30.64
N ALA A 12 -7.04 -19.83 -29.44
CA ALA A 12 -8.30 -19.14 -29.15
C ALA A 12 -8.39 -17.74 -29.79
N ILE A 13 -7.27 -17.16 -30.26
CA ILE A 13 -7.23 -15.84 -30.89
C ILE A 13 -7.15 -16.03 -32.41
N ASP A 14 -8.25 -15.76 -33.12
CA ASP A 14 -8.32 -15.87 -34.58
C ASP A 14 -7.67 -14.69 -35.32
N GLU A 15 -7.53 -14.81 -36.65
CA GLU A 15 -6.89 -13.78 -37.48
C GLU A 15 -7.61 -12.42 -37.45
N THR A 16 -8.95 -12.45 -37.39
CA THR A 16 -9.76 -11.22 -37.30
C THR A 16 -9.51 -10.49 -35.99
N THR A 17 -9.40 -11.25 -34.89
CA THR A 17 -9.08 -10.73 -33.56
C THR A 17 -7.67 -10.15 -33.55
N ARG A 18 -6.68 -10.87 -34.12
CA ARG A 18 -5.30 -10.36 -34.26
C ARG A 18 -5.23 -9.05 -35.05
N THR A 19 -5.92 -8.97 -36.18
CA THR A 19 -5.95 -7.75 -37.00
C THR A 19 -6.53 -6.56 -36.23
N THR A 20 -7.59 -6.81 -35.45
CA THR A 20 -8.22 -5.76 -34.62
C THR A 20 -7.30 -5.30 -33.50
N LEU A 21 -6.61 -6.23 -32.82
CA LEU A 21 -5.62 -5.93 -31.77
C LEU A 21 -4.40 -5.19 -32.32
N ALA A 22 -3.93 -5.57 -33.51
CA ALA A 22 -2.79 -4.92 -34.17
C ALA A 22 -3.03 -3.44 -34.46
N ALA A 23 -4.29 -3.02 -34.70
CA ALA A 23 -4.64 -1.60 -34.83
C ALA A 23 -4.37 -0.78 -33.55
N TYR A 24 -4.34 -1.44 -32.38
CA TYR A 24 -3.95 -0.87 -31.09
C TYR A 24 -2.50 -1.20 -30.72
N TRP A 25 -1.71 -1.70 -31.68
CA TRP A 25 -0.34 -2.19 -31.48
C TRP A 25 -0.21 -3.30 -30.43
N ILE A 26 -1.29 -4.07 -30.22
CA ILE A 26 -1.29 -5.26 -29.37
C ILE A 26 -0.99 -6.44 -30.29
N THR A 27 0.26 -6.89 -30.25
CA THR A 27 0.83 -7.85 -31.19
C THR A 27 1.35 -9.12 -30.52
N SER A 28 1.54 -9.05 -29.20
CA SER A 28 2.01 -10.17 -28.40
C SER A 28 0.99 -10.63 -27.35
N VAL A 29 1.17 -11.87 -26.89
CA VAL A 29 0.36 -12.48 -25.82
C VAL A 29 0.48 -11.64 -24.55
N GLU A 30 1.68 -11.18 -24.24
CA GLU A 30 1.92 -10.41 -23.03
C GLU A 30 1.28 -9.01 -23.08
N GLU A 31 1.31 -8.33 -24.23
CA GLU A 31 0.62 -7.05 -24.44
C GLU A 31 -0.91 -7.21 -24.28
N PHE A 32 -1.46 -8.31 -24.79
CA PHE A 32 -2.88 -8.62 -24.70
C PHE A 32 -3.32 -8.88 -23.25
N VAL A 33 -2.59 -9.74 -22.54
CA VAL A 33 -2.86 -10.05 -21.13
C VAL A 33 -2.70 -8.80 -20.25
N ALA A 34 -1.63 -8.02 -20.43
CA ALA A 34 -1.40 -6.79 -19.68
C ALA A 34 -2.54 -5.79 -19.87
N THR A 35 -3.00 -5.64 -21.12
CA THR A 35 -4.10 -4.76 -21.46
C THR A 35 -5.40 -5.22 -20.79
N ALA A 36 -5.71 -6.52 -20.83
CA ALA A 36 -6.90 -7.05 -20.17
C ALA A 36 -6.89 -6.81 -18.64
N ARG A 37 -5.70 -6.90 -18.02
CA ARG A 37 -5.48 -6.69 -16.57
C ARG A 37 -5.50 -5.24 -16.12
N SER A 38 -5.21 -4.31 -17.02
CA SER A 38 -5.19 -2.88 -16.69
C SER A 38 -6.56 -2.37 -16.22
N GLY A 39 -6.56 -1.35 -15.35
CA GLY A 39 -7.78 -0.61 -15.03
C GLY A 39 -8.26 0.23 -16.22
N ASN A 40 -9.56 0.49 -16.29
CA ASN A 40 -10.15 1.40 -17.26
C ASN A 40 -11.18 2.28 -16.54
N THR A 41 -11.00 3.60 -16.53
CA THR A 41 -11.85 4.48 -15.71
C THR A 41 -13.31 4.49 -16.16
N GLY A 42 -13.58 4.44 -17.46
CA GLY A 42 -14.93 4.49 -18.01
C GLY A 42 -15.68 3.15 -17.99
N LEU A 43 -14.96 2.02 -18.07
CA LEU A 43 -15.55 0.68 -18.19
C LEU A 43 -15.21 -0.26 -17.01
N GLY A 44 -14.37 0.18 -16.08
CA GLY A 44 -13.89 -0.61 -14.94
C GLY A 44 -12.59 -1.37 -15.21
N SER A 45 -12.53 -2.12 -16.31
CA SER A 45 -11.36 -2.95 -16.65
C SER A 45 -10.97 -2.85 -18.13
N GLY A 46 -9.70 -3.10 -18.42
CA GLY A 46 -9.18 -3.23 -19.78
C GLY A 46 -9.78 -4.43 -20.51
N LEU A 47 -10.17 -5.48 -19.78
CA LEU A 47 -10.93 -6.62 -20.33
C LEU A 47 -12.28 -6.17 -20.92
N ALA A 48 -13.03 -5.32 -20.21
CA ALA A 48 -14.29 -4.76 -20.71
C ALA A 48 -14.04 -3.86 -21.95
N ALA A 49 -12.94 -3.10 -21.95
CA ALA A 49 -12.55 -2.28 -23.08
C ALA A 49 -12.18 -3.13 -24.31
N LEU A 50 -11.44 -4.23 -24.12
CA LEU A 50 -11.11 -5.19 -25.17
C LEU A 50 -12.36 -5.91 -25.70
N ALA A 51 -13.29 -6.29 -24.83
CA ALA A 51 -14.58 -6.85 -25.25
C ALA A 51 -15.35 -5.90 -26.17
N ARG A 52 -15.32 -4.60 -25.86
CA ARG A 52 -15.93 -3.56 -26.71
C ARG A 52 -15.20 -3.39 -28.05
N VAL A 53 -13.87 -3.40 -28.05
CA VAL A 53 -13.04 -3.30 -29.27
C VAL A 53 -13.24 -4.50 -30.18
N LEU A 54 -13.29 -5.71 -29.60
CA LEU A 54 -13.42 -6.96 -30.33
C LEU A 54 -14.88 -7.25 -30.74
N GLY A 55 -15.86 -6.53 -30.20
CA GLY A 55 -17.29 -6.79 -30.43
C GLY A 55 -17.74 -8.13 -29.87
N ARG A 56 -17.15 -8.59 -28.76
CA ARG A 56 -17.40 -9.89 -28.11
C ARG A 56 -17.89 -9.69 -26.67
N SER A 57 -18.36 -10.77 -26.03
CA SER A 57 -18.68 -10.72 -24.60
C SER A 57 -17.40 -10.67 -23.75
N GLU A 58 -17.50 -10.14 -22.52
CA GLU A 58 -16.38 -10.17 -21.57
C GLU A 58 -15.94 -11.60 -21.25
N ASP A 59 -16.87 -12.56 -21.21
CA ASP A 59 -16.57 -13.98 -20.97
C ASP A 59 -15.75 -14.58 -22.12
N ASP A 60 -16.05 -14.24 -23.37
CA ASP A 60 -15.28 -14.69 -24.53
C ASP A 60 -13.84 -14.14 -24.49
N VAL A 61 -13.69 -12.85 -24.18
CA VAL A 61 -12.36 -12.23 -24.07
C VAL A 61 -11.61 -12.80 -22.87
N ARG A 62 -12.28 -13.06 -21.74
CA ARG A 62 -11.68 -13.73 -20.58
C ARG A 62 -11.15 -15.10 -20.97
N ALA A 63 -11.92 -15.91 -21.70
CA ALA A 63 -11.48 -17.22 -22.18
C ALA A 63 -10.23 -17.11 -23.08
N MET A 64 -10.16 -16.10 -23.95
CA MET A 64 -8.97 -15.83 -24.75
C MET A 64 -7.76 -15.45 -23.88
N VAL A 65 -7.95 -14.64 -22.84
CA VAL A 65 -6.89 -14.27 -21.89
C VAL A 65 -6.39 -15.49 -21.12
N MET A 66 -7.29 -16.36 -20.67
CA MET A 66 -6.92 -17.61 -20.00
C MET A 66 -6.12 -18.53 -20.93
N ALA A 67 -6.56 -18.72 -22.18
CA ALA A 67 -5.82 -19.51 -23.17
C ALA A 67 -4.47 -18.88 -23.53
N ALA A 68 -4.39 -17.54 -23.56
CA ALA A 68 -3.15 -16.82 -23.78
C ALA A 68 -2.10 -17.14 -22.72
N LEU A 69 -2.50 -17.22 -21.45
CA LEU A 69 -1.62 -17.47 -20.32
C LEU A 69 -0.99 -18.86 -20.31
N GLU A 70 -1.65 -19.89 -20.86
CA GLU A 70 -1.05 -21.22 -21.01
C GLU A 70 0.21 -21.21 -21.88
N VAL A 71 0.38 -20.17 -22.69
CA VAL A 71 1.48 -19.99 -23.65
C VAL A 71 2.48 -18.95 -23.17
N VAL A 72 2.16 -18.17 -22.13
CA VAL A 72 3.06 -17.17 -21.54
C VAL A 72 4.13 -17.90 -20.71
N PRO A 73 5.44 -17.74 -21.01
CA PRO A 73 6.48 -18.30 -20.15
C PRO A 73 6.41 -17.67 -18.74
N ASP A 74 6.58 -18.44 -17.66
CA ASP A 74 6.41 -17.99 -16.27
C ASP A 74 7.14 -16.66 -15.93
N ALA A 75 8.31 -16.44 -16.53
CA ALA A 75 9.09 -15.22 -16.35
C ALA A 75 8.43 -13.95 -16.96
N SER A 76 7.34 -14.08 -17.75
CA SER A 76 6.87 -13.09 -18.76
C SER A 76 5.65 -12.30 -18.39
N SER A 77 5.31 -12.28 -17.11
CA SER A 77 4.26 -11.39 -16.66
C SER A 77 4.67 -9.95 -16.94
N PHE A 78 3.98 -9.30 -17.88
CA PHE A 78 3.70 -7.87 -17.80
C PHE A 78 2.66 -7.67 -16.69
N SER A 79 2.96 -8.23 -15.52
CA SER A 79 2.23 -7.96 -14.31
C SER A 79 2.29 -6.45 -14.14
N VAL A 80 1.12 -5.81 -14.11
CA VAL A 80 1.00 -4.36 -14.13
C VAL A 80 1.96 -3.78 -13.10
N ASP A 81 3.04 -3.13 -13.56
CA ASP A 81 4.03 -2.52 -12.68
C ASP A 81 3.34 -1.35 -11.97
N VAL A 82 3.49 -1.29 -10.64
CA VAL A 82 2.85 -0.29 -9.76
C VAL A 82 3.21 1.14 -10.21
N ALA A 83 2.26 2.03 -9.96
CA ALA A 83 2.31 3.48 -10.09
C ALA A 83 3.70 4.13 -9.91
N MET A 84 4.26 4.67 -11.00
CA MET A 84 5.10 5.88 -11.02
C MET A 84 4.59 6.92 -10.03
N GLU A 85 5.52 7.71 -9.49
CA GLU A 85 5.20 9.03 -8.95
C GLU A 85 4.27 9.79 -9.92
N PRO A 86 3.33 10.63 -9.43
CA PRO A 86 2.46 11.39 -10.29
C PRO A 86 3.31 12.11 -11.35
N VAL A 87 3.04 11.83 -12.63
CA VAL A 87 3.74 12.46 -13.74
C VAL A 87 2.91 13.63 -14.26
N GLY A 88 3.53 14.79 -14.42
CA GLY A 88 2.83 15.96 -14.93
C GLY A 88 2.57 15.91 -16.45
N THR A 89 1.46 16.51 -16.86
CA THR A 89 1.12 16.81 -18.26
C THR A 89 0.94 18.31 -18.41
N GLY A 90 1.79 18.98 -19.18
CA GLY A 90 1.88 20.44 -19.19
C GLY A 90 1.93 21.11 -20.54
N ALA A 91 1.63 20.39 -21.62
CA ALA A 91 1.58 21.01 -22.94
C ALA A 91 0.20 21.63 -23.17
N ILE A 92 0.17 22.94 -23.38
CA ILE A 92 -1.04 23.69 -23.74
C ILE A 92 -0.98 23.97 -25.24
N PHE A 93 -1.98 23.49 -25.98
CA PHE A 93 -2.04 23.60 -27.44
C PHE A 93 -2.95 24.71 -27.95
N ASP A 94 -3.59 25.44 -27.03
CA ASP A 94 -4.45 26.57 -27.35
C ASP A 94 -3.65 27.63 -28.14
N ASP A 95 -4.29 28.22 -29.16
CA ASP A 95 -3.75 29.27 -30.02
C ASP A 95 -2.51 28.91 -30.88
N LEU A 96 -2.20 27.61 -31.06
CA LEU A 96 -1.21 27.20 -32.08
C LEU A 96 -1.75 27.47 -33.49
N PRO A 97 -1.01 28.20 -34.36
CA PRO A 97 -1.42 28.41 -35.74
C PRO A 97 -1.56 27.10 -36.50
N GLU A 98 -2.67 26.94 -37.22
CA GLU A 98 -2.84 25.80 -38.12
C GLU A 98 -1.92 25.97 -39.33
N VAL A 99 -1.06 24.98 -39.57
CA VAL A 99 -0.13 24.96 -40.69
C VAL A 99 -0.72 24.09 -41.78
N ASP A 100 -1.04 24.71 -42.93
CA ASP A 100 -1.55 23.99 -44.09
C ASP A 100 -0.44 23.11 -44.70
N ALA A 101 -0.65 21.79 -44.64
CA ALA A 101 0.28 20.80 -45.20
C ALA A 101 0.53 20.98 -46.70
N THR A 102 -0.43 21.56 -47.45
CA THR A 102 -0.25 21.83 -48.89
C THR A 102 0.78 22.93 -49.17
N SER A 103 1.17 23.71 -48.16
CA SER A 103 2.24 24.69 -48.24
C SER A 103 3.64 24.06 -48.29
N PHE A 104 3.75 22.75 -48.03
CA PHE A 104 5.01 22.01 -48.06
C PHE A 104 5.09 21.13 -49.29
N SER A 105 6.28 21.04 -49.89
CA SER A 105 6.52 20.08 -50.97
C SER A 105 6.54 18.64 -50.41
N PRO A 106 5.93 17.66 -51.10
CA PRO A 106 5.98 16.26 -50.68
C PRO A 106 7.44 15.78 -50.60
N PRO A 107 7.91 15.28 -49.44
CA PRO A 107 9.26 14.75 -49.32
C PRO A 107 9.41 13.49 -50.17
N VAL A 108 10.52 13.39 -50.92
CA VAL A 108 10.84 12.23 -51.77
C VAL A 108 12.17 11.62 -51.35
N GLY A 109 12.25 10.28 -51.39
CA GLY A 109 13.49 9.55 -51.14
C GLY A 109 13.97 9.57 -49.68
N LEU A 110 13.06 9.66 -48.71
CA LEU A 110 13.42 9.56 -47.28
C LEU A 110 14.00 8.17 -46.97
N PRO A 111 15.06 8.05 -46.15
CA PRO A 111 15.55 6.75 -45.72
C PRO A 111 14.49 6.02 -44.90
N PRO A 112 14.48 4.67 -44.89
CA PRO A 112 13.51 3.88 -44.13
C PRO A 112 13.70 3.99 -42.60
N GLU A 113 14.89 4.40 -42.16
CA GLU A 113 15.18 4.67 -40.75
C GLU A 113 16.12 5.86 -40.58
N VAL A 114 15.97 6.55 -39.44
CA VAL A 114 16.91 7.52 -38.90
C VAL A 114 17.07 7.19 -37.41
N PRO A 115 18.26 6.75 -36.94
CA PRO A 115 18.49 6.50 -35.53
C PRO A 115 18.48 7.82 -34.74
N PRO A 116 18.43 7.77 -33.39
CA PRO A 116 18.52 8.97 -32.55
C PRO A 116 19.69 9.89 -32.95
N LEU A 117 19.37 11.15 -33.27
CA LEU A 117 20.31 12.13 -33.85
C LEU A 117 21.59 12.38 -33.02
N PHE A 118 21.50 12.22 -31.70
CA PHE A 118 22.60 12.42 -30.76
C PHE A 118 22.36 11.65 -29.47
N THR A 119 23.43 11.10 -28.86
CA THR A 119 23.34 10.38 -27.58
C THR A 119 23.31 11.39 -26.43
N LEU A 120 22.14 11.57 -25.84
CA LEU A 120 21.96 12.34 -24.61
C LEU A 120 22.20 11.45 -23.38
N PRO A 121 22.51 12.05 -22.21
CA PRO A 121 22.44 11.35 -20.93
C PRO A 121 21.07 10.71 -20.69
N PRO A 122 20.93 9.78 -19.74
CA PRO A 122 19.62 9.25 -19.34
C PRO A 122 18.61 10.38 -19.06
N PRO A 123 17.33 10.23 -19.44
CA PRO A 123 16.33 11.26 -19.18
C PRO A 123 16.11 11.45 -17.68
N VAL A 124 16.08 12.71 -17.28
CA VAL A 124 15.69 13.16 -15.94
C VAL A 124 14.16 13.23 -15.84
N SER A 125 13.64 13.07 -14.63
CA SER A 125 12.19 13.09 -14.38
C SER A 125 11.70 14.50 -14.09
N GLN A 126 10.64 14.92 -14.78
CA GLN A 126 9.93 16.16 -14.51
C GLN A 126 9.14 16.12 -13.17
N GLY A 127 8.92 14.93 -12.62
CA GLY A 127 8.11 14.71 -11.42
C GLY A 127 6.63 15.08 -11.60
N PRO A 128 5.93 15.52 -10.54
CA PRO A 128 4.51 15.87 -10.57
C PRO A 128 4.21 17.20 -11.29
N ARG A 129 5.23 17.91 -11.77
CA ARG A 129 5.09 19.24 -12.37
C ARG A 129 4.79 19.18 -13.85
N ASN A 130 4.08 20.19 -14.33
CA ASN A 130 3.61 20.30 -15.71
C ASN A 130 4.66 20.97 -16.61
N THR A 131 5.89 20.46 -16.62
CA THR A 131 7.08 21.09 -17.24
C THR A 131 7.58 20.39 -18.50
N CYS A 132 6.86 19.39 -19.04
CA CYS A 132 7.26 18.58 -20.21
C CYS A 132 7.76 19.37 -21.43
N VAL A 133 7.19 20.55 -21.68
CA VAL A 133 7.63 21.46 -22.75
C VAL A 133 9.07 21.93 -22.55
N ALA A 134 9.44 22.29 -21.33
CA ALA A 134 10.79 22.74 -21.00
C ALA A 134 11.82 21.62 -21.20
N PHE A 135 11.52 20.41 -20.73
CA PHE A 135 12.36 19.22 -20.93
C PHE A 135 12.55 18.89 -22.43
N SER A 136 11.47 19.00 -23.21
CA SER A 136 11.54 18.77 -24.66
C SER A 136 12.47 19.77 -25.35
N ILE A 137 12.38 21.06 -24.99
CA ILE A 137 13.20 22.11 -25.57
C ILE A 137 14.67 21.99 -25.14
N ALA A 138 14.94 21.66 -23.86
CA ALA A 138 16.29 21.40 -23.37
C ALA A 138 16.97 20.29 -24.19
N ALA A 139 16.29 19.16 -24.38
CA ALA A 139 16.78 18.06 -25.20
C ALA A 139 17.06 18.50 -26.65
N MET A 140 16.14 19.27 -27.27
CA MET A 140 16.35 19.80 -28.64
C MET A 140 17.62 20.66 -28.73
N VAL A 141 17.84 21.55 -27.75
CA VAL A 141 19.03 22.42 -27.72
C VAL A 141 20.31 21.59 -27.61
N GLN A 142 20.33 20.57 -26.74
CA GLN A 142 21.48 19.66 -26.57
C GLN A 142 21.81 18.87 -27.84
N ILE A 143 20.78 18.42 -28.57
CA ILE A 143 20.94 17.69 -29.83
C ILE A 143 21.50 18.60 -30.92
N LEU A 144 20.94 19.81 -31.07
CA LEU A 144 21.38 20.77 -32.07
C LEU A 144 22.78 21.31 -31.80
N SER A 145 23.17 21.48 -30.54
CA SER A 145 24.52 21.86 -30.15
C SER A 145 25.53 20.71 -30.24
N LYS A 146 25.05 19.46 -30.25
CA LYS A 146 25.87 18.24 -30.03
C LYS A 146 26.67 18.33 -28.73
N ASP A 147 26.07 18.94 -27.70
CA ASP A 147 26.66 19.18 -26.39
C ASP A 147 25.73 18.58 -25.33
N PRO A 148 26.14 17.51 -24.62
CA PRO A 148 25.33 16.84 -23.61
C PRO A 148 25.29 17.62 -22.28
N THR A 149 25.80 18.85 -22.23
CA THR A 149 25.72 19.73 -21.05
C THR A 149 24.29 19.83 -20.56
N ASP A 150 24.11 19.63 -19.26
CA ASP A 150 22.81 19.69 -18.62
C ASP A 150 22.26 21.13 -18.58
N LEU A 151 21.01 21.30 -19.01
CA LEU A 151 20.38 22.60 -19.24
C LEU A 151 19.19 22.78 -18.32
N SER A 152 18.99 24.01 -17.82
CA SER A 152 17.96 24.27 -16.83
C SER A 152 16.54 24.29 -17.44
N GLU A 153 15.78 23.22 -17.23
CA GLU A 153 14.35 23.19 -17.56
C GLU A 153 13.57 24.17 -16.68
N GLN A 154 14.04 24.41 -15.45
CA GLN A 154 13.45 25.40 -14.57
C GLN A 154 13.52 26.81 -15.15
N PHE A 155 14.65 27.17 -15.77
CA PHE A 155 14.82 28.46 -16.43
C PHE A 155 13.89 28.58 -17.62
N ILE A 156 13.84 27.55 -18.50
CA ILE A 156 12.94 27.51 -19.66
C ILE A 156 11.49 27.65 -19.21
N TYR A 157 11.08 26.91 -18.19
CA TYR A 157 9.71 26.99 -17.68
C TYR A 157 9.41 28.38 -17.12
N TRP A 158 10.30 28.96 -16.31
CA TRP A 158 10.11 30.30 -15.76
C TRP A 158 9.95 31.37 -16.84
N ILE A 159 10.83 31.40 -17.84
CA ILE A 159 10.73 32.39 -18.93
C ILE A 159 9.46 32.17 -19.76
N SER A 160 8.98 30.93 -19.87
CA SER A 160 7.73 30.63 -20.56
C SER A 160 6.53 31.18 -19.80
N LYS A 161 6.49 30.99 -18.47
CA LYS A 161 5.44 31.54 -17.60
C LYS A 161 5.43 33.08 -17.57
N ASP A 162 6.61 33.71 -17.62
CA ASP A 162 6.70 35.18 -17.70
C ASP A 162 6.15 35.73 -19.02
N ARG A 163 6.16 34.93 -20.10
CA ARG A 163 5.63 35.29 -21.42
C ARG A 163 4.15 34.98 -21.58
N ASP A 164 3.73 33.78 -21.21
CA ASP A 164 2.34 33.33 -21.39
C ASP A 164 1.38 33.87 -20.32
N ARG A 165 1.90 34.25 -19.14
CA ARG A 165 1.11 34.74 -17.99
C ARG A 165 0.00 33.79 -17.54
N ILE A 166 0.09 32.50 -17.88
CA ILE A 166 -0.88 31.49 -17.50
C ILE A 166 -0.70 31.20 -16.01
N PRO A 167 -1.71 31.40 -15.15
CA PRO A 167 -1.57 31.22 -13.71
C PRO A 167 -1.47 29.75 -13.32
N GLY A 168 -0.67 29.46 -12.28
CA GLY A 168 -0.54 28.13 -11.70
C GLY A 168 0.29 27.12 -12.51
N ASP A 169 0.57 25.97 -11.89
CA ASP A 169 1.37 24.89 -12.49
C ASP A 169 0.55 24.04 -13.46
N VAL A 170 -0.03 24.66 -14.48
CA VAL A 170 -0.87 23.97 -15.48
C VAL A 170 -0.12 23.70 -16.78
N GLY A 171 1.15 24.10 -16.86
CA GLY A 171 1.97 23.99 -18.05
C GLY A 171 2.12 25.27 -18.86
N THR A 172 2.58 25.13 -20.09
CA THR A 172 2.89 26.24 -21.01
C THR A 172 2.68 25.85 -22.48
N ASN A 173 2.62 26.84 -23.35
CA ASN A 173 2.49 26.66 -24.80
C ASN A 173 3.88 26.41 -25.45
N PRO A 174 4.07 25.32 -26.23
CA PRO A 174 5.36 25.00 -26.86
C PRO A 174 5.94 26.10 -27.74
N LEU A 175 5.10 26.81 -28.50
CA LEU A 175 5.53 27.89 -29.39
C LEU A 175 6.02 29.10 -28.59
N VAL A 176 5.31 29.46 -27.52
CA VAL A 176 5.70 30.56 -26.62
C VAL A 176 7.03 30.24 -25.95
N ALA A 177 7.18 29.02 -25.44
CA ALA A 177 8.40 28.56 -24.80
C ALA A 177 9.61 28.56 -25.76
N MET A 178 9.46 28.02 -26.98
CA MET A 178 10.56 28.03 -27.96
C MET A 178 10.94 29.45 -28.39
N ARG A 179 9.97 30.37 -28.56
CA ARG A 179 10.24 31.79 -28.83
C ARG A 179 10.95 32.47 -27.67
N ALA A 180 10.59 32.15 -26.43
CA ALA A 180 11.28 32.66 -25.24
C ALA A 180 12.75 32.20 -25.21
N VAL A 181 13.03 30.94 -25.55
CA VAL A 181 14.41 30.43 -25.66
C VAL A 181 15.16 31.01 -26.86
N ALA A 182 14.47 31.36 -27.96
CA ALA A 182 15.10 32.08 -29.07
C ALA A 182 15.55 33.50 -28.66
N GLU A 183 14.74 34.20 -27.85
CA GLU A 183 15.06 35.55 -27.37
C GLU A 183 16.09 35.56 -26.23
N LEU A 184 15.89 34.72 -25.21
CA LEU A 184 16.62 34.80 -23.94
C LEU A 184 17.67 33.70 -23.79
N GLY A 185 17.50 32.57 -24.48
CA GLY A 185 18.36 31.40 -24.39
C GLY A 185 18.07 30.48 -23.21
N VAL A 186 19.04 29.65 -22.87
CA VAL A 186 18.95 28.67 -21.77
C VAL A 186 20.29 28.55 -21.03
N CYS A 187 20.24 28.63 -19.70
CA CYS A 187 21.41 28.47 -18.83
C CYS A 187 21.63 26.99 -18.46
N ARG A 188 22.75 26.69 -17.80
CA ARG A 188 23.02 25.34 -17.31
C ARG A 188 22.17 25.01 -16.10
N GLU A 189 21.89 23.73 -15.92
CA GLU A 189 21.20 23.21 -14.73
C GLU A 189 21.92 23.59 -13.44
N GLU A 190 23.27 23.53 -13.44
CA GLU A 190 24.11 23.99 -12.33
C GLU A 190 23.85 25.44 -11.90
N THR A 191 23.54 26.33 -12.85
CA THR A 191 23.31 27.75 -12.59
C THR A 191 21.91 28.03 -12.06
N TRP A 192 20.92 27.23 -12.47
CA TRP A 192 19.54 27.34 -12.01
C TRP A 192 18.88 25.97 -11.91
N PRO A 193 19.04 25.27 -10.77
CA PRO A 193 18.62 23.88 -10.65
C PRO A 193 17.10 23.67 -10.73
N TYR A 194 16.71 22.56 -11.33
CA TYR A 194 15.36 22.05 -11.34
C TYR A 194 14.89 21.66 -9.95
N ARG A 195 13.62 21.99 -9.69
CA ARG A 195 12.95 21.66 -8.44
C ARG A 195 11.68 20.89 -8.76
N PRO A 196 11.61 19.59 -8.38
CA PRO A 196 10.50 18.73 -8.75
C PRO A 196 9.21 19.03 -7.97
N GLU A 197 9.26 19.80 -6.87
CA GLU A 197 8.09 20.16 -6.07
C GLU A 197 7.84 21.69 -6.07
N PRO A 198 6.62 22.16 -6.37
CA PRO A 198 6.28 23.57 -6.30
C PRO A 198 6.14 24.03 -4.83
N VAL A 199 6.79 25.13 -4.45
CA VAL A 199 6.66 25.75 -3.11
C VAL A 199 5.39 26.62 -3.01
N ASP A 200 4.92 27.12 -4.16
CA ASP A 200 3.68 27.89 -4.31
C ASP A 200 2.98 27.48 -5.61
N HIS A 201 1.81 26.87 -5.49
CA HIS A 201 1.02 26.43 -6.64
C HIS A 201 0.46 27.58 -7.48
N GLN A 202 0.43 28.82 -6.98
CA GLN A 202 0.02 30.01 -7.74
C GLN A 202 1.17 30.58 -8.57
N GLN A 203 2.42 30.40 -8.13
CA GLN A 203 3.64 30.87 -8.79
C GLN A 203 4.65 29.73 -8.95
N PRO A 204 4.34 28.75 -9.83
CA PRO A 204 5.13 27.51 -9.93
C PRO A 204 6.51 27.70 -10.54
N GLY A 205 6.79 28.84 -11.17
CA GLY A 205 8.12 29.15 -11.73
C GLY A 205 9.21 29.30 -10.66
N HIS A 206 8.85 29.36 -9.37
CA HIS A 206 9.69 29.86 -8.28
C HIS A 206 10.07 31.34 -8.45
N GLU A 207 11.12 31.75 -7.73
CA GLU A 207 11.73 33.07 -7.79
C GLU A 207 12.34 33.36 -9.16
N ARG A 208 12.44 34.65 -9.51
CA ARG A 208 13.08 35.08 -10.76
C ARG A 208 14.52 34.54 -10.82
N PRO A 209 14.96 33.96 -11.96
CA PRO A 209 16.33 33.53 -12.14
C PRO A 209 17.33 34.65 -11.87
N SER A 210 18.51 34.28 -11.36
CA SER A 210 19.57 35.23 -11.08
C SER A 210 20.05 35.93 -12.36
N ASP A 211 20.62 37.14 -12.23
CA ASP A 211 21.20 37.84 -13.39
C ASP A 211 22.39 37.07 -14.00
N ALA A 212 23.03 36.18 -13.22
CA ALA A 212 24.02 35.25 -13.72
C ALA A 212 23.38 34.22 -14.69
N ALA A 213 22.22 33.66 -14.35
CA ALA A 213 21.46 32.75 -15.21
C ALA A 213 21.08 33.43 -16.53
N PHE A 214 20.57 34.67 -16.51
CA PHE A 214 20.25 35.41 -17.73
C PHE A 214 21.47 35.74 -18.60
N ARG A 215 22.64 36.00 -18.01
CA ARG A 215 23.88 36.23 -18.77
C ARG A 215 24.40 34.95 -19.41
N GLU A 216 24.34 33.84 -18.69
CA GLU A 216 24.74 32.54 -19.20
C GLU A 216 23.77 32.03 -20.28
N ALA A 217 22.47 32.25 -20.11
CA ALA A 217 21.44 31.80 -21.05
C ALA A 217 21.67 32.32 -22.47
N LYS A 218 22.14 33.57 -22.62
CA LYS A 218 22.47 34.18 -23.92
C LYS A 218 23.51 33.41 -24.72
N GLN A 219 24.30 32.54 -24.07
CA GLN A 219 25.32 31.73 -24.73
C GLN A 219 24.71 30.59 -25.56
N ARG A 220 23.45 30.20 -25.33
CA ARG A 220 22.76 29.12 -26.05
C ARG A 220 21.35 29.56 -26.40
N ARG A 221 21.12 30.00 -27.64
CA ARG A 221 19.81 30.44 -28.13
C ARG A 221 19.38 29.64 -29.35
N ILE A 222 18.08 29.35 -29.44
CA ILE A 222 17.49 28.87 -30.70
C ILE A 222 17.54 30.03 -31.71
N ALA A 223 17.88 29.75 -32.97
CA ALA A 223 17.97 30.78 -34.01
C ALA A 223 16.58 31.29 -34.43
N ASP A 224 15.68 30.37 -34.77
CA ASP A 224 14.27 30.64 -35.07
C ASP A 224 13.43 29.36 -34.90
N VAL A 225 12.11 29.50 -34.88
CA VAL A 225 11.14 28.42 -34.66
C VAL A 225 10.25 28.26 -35.88
N GLU A 226 10.19 27.07 -36.43
CA GLU A 226 9.33 26.71 -37.56
C GLU A 226 8.28 25.69 -37.11
N LEU A 227 7.01 25.92 -37.46
CA LEU A 227 5.93 24.97 -37.23
C LEU A 227 5.78 24.06 -38.44
N LEU A 228 5.74 22.75 -38.19
CA LEU A 228 5.39 21.75 -39.19
C LEU A 228 3.90 21.41 -39.09
N PRO A 229 3.28 20.89 -40.16
CA PRO A 229 1.93 20.35 -40.06
C PRO A 229 1.91 19.19 -39.06
N ALA A 230 1.21 19.37 -37.92
CA ALA A 230 1.32 18.49 -36.75
C ALA A 230 0.94 17.02 -37.00
N ARG A 231 0.19 16.75 -38.07
CA ARG A 231 -0.31 15.42 -38.46
C ARG A 231 0.37 14.86 -39.71
N ASP A 232 1.32 15.60 -40.30
CA ASP A 232 2.03 15.15 -41.50
C ASP A 232 3.30 14.38 -41.12
N VAL A 233 3.16 13.05 -41.09
CA VAL A 233 4.24 12.11 -40.80
C VAL A 233 5.44 12.32 -41.74
N HIS A 234 5.21 12.62 -43.02
CA HIS A 234 6.29 12.77 -43.99
C HIS A 234 7.12 14.02 -43.72
N GLN A 235 6.49 15.15 -43.34
CA GLN A 235 7.22 16.37 -42.99
C GLN A 235 8.05 16.20 -41.71
N ILE A 236 7.51 15.51 -40.71
CA ILE A 236 8.25 15.20 -39.48
C ILE A 236 9.45 14.30 -39.80
N LYS A 237 9.26 13.25 -40.61
CA LYS A 237 10.37 12.40 -41.09
C LYS A 237 11.41 13.20 -41.86
N ALA A 238 11.00 14.13 -42.73
CA ALA A 238 11.90 14.98 -43.50
C ALA A 238 12.74 15.90 -42.61
N ALA A 239 12.17 16.45 -41.53
CA ALA A 239 12.91 17.22 -40.55
C ALA A 239 13.96 16.39 -39.82
N LEU A 240 13.60 15.19 -39.36
CA LEU A 240 14.51 14.26 -38.69
C LEU A 240 15.63 13.79 -39.63
N ALA A 241 15.31 13.45 -40.88
CA ALA A 241 16.30 13.08 -41.89
C ALA A 241 17.28 14.22 -42.23
N ALA A 242 16.86 15.48 -42.04
CA ALA A 242 17.71 16.65 -42.15
C ALA A 242 18.52 16.96 -40.88
N GLY A 243 18.48 16.09 -39.86
CA GLY A 243 19.20 16.26 -38.60
C GLY A 243 18.58 17.27 -37.64
N ARG A 244 17.28 17.57 -37.78
CA ARG A 244 16.56 18.50 -36.92
C ARG A 244 15.62 17.74 -35.97
N PRO A 245 15.83 17.78 -34.64
CA PRO A 245 14.89 17.17 -33.70
C PRO A 245 13.55 17.91 -33.74
N VAL A 246 12.46 17.21 -33.47
CA VAL A 246 11.10 17.75 -33.57
C VAL A 246 10.41 17.66 -32.22
N LEU A 247 9.92 18.77 -31.68
CA LEU A 247 9.01 18.76 -30.54
C LEU A 247 7.64 18.31 -31.05
N ILE A 248 7.17 17.18 -30.55
CA ILE A 248 5.83 16.65 -30.85
C ILE A 248 4.91 16.83 -29.65
N GLY A 249 3.65 17.18 -29.92
CA GLY A 249 2.60 17.34 -28.93
C GLY A 249 1.45 16.37 -29.15
N LEU A 250 1.02 15.68 -28.09
CA LEU A 250 -0.10 14.74 -28.09
C LEU A 250 -1.01 14.96 -26.88
N MET A 251 -2.28 14.58 -27.01
CA MET A 251 -3.15 14.37 -25.86
C MET A 251 -2.92 12.95 -25.33
N ILE A 252 -2.55 12.82 -24.07
CA ILE A 252 -2.29 11.51 -23.45
C ILE A 252 -3.45 11.08 -22.56
N GLY A 253 -3.59 9.77 -22.38
CA GLY A 253 -4.61 9.15 -21.55
C GLY A 253 -4.02 8.21 -20.50
N GLU A 254 -4.88 7.66 -19.65
CA GLU A 254 -4.49 6.79 -18.53
C GLU A 254 -3.69 5.55 -18.95
N HIS A 255 -3.82 5.08 -20.20
CA HIS A 255 -3.00 3.97 -20.70
C HIS A 255 -1.50 4.29 -20.76
N TRP A 256 -1.09 5.56 -20.77
CA TRP A 256 0.33 5.91 -20.70
C TRP A 256 0.94 5.57 -19.33
N THR A 257 0.12 5.60 -18.28
CA THR A 257 0.53 5.31 -16.91
C THR A 257 0.10 3.94 -16.43
N ASN A 258 -0.93 3.34 -17.03
CA ASN A 258 -1.56 2.10 -16.56
C ASN A 258 -1.34 0.89 -17.49
N SER A 259 -0.66 1.07 -18.63
CA SER A 259 -0.32 -0.02 -19.55
C SER A 259 1.10 -0.51 -19.33
N GLY A 260 1.28 -1.81 -19.04
CA GLY A 260 2.59 -2.44 -18.93
C GLY A 260 3.41 -2.34 -20.23
N GLN A 261 2.76 -2.44 -21.39
CA GLN A 261 3.37 -2.22 -22.71
C GLN A 261 4.01 -0.84 -22.81
N VAL A 262 3.29 0.20 -22.40
CA VAL A 262 3.79 1.58 -22.49
C VAL A 262 4.89 1.79 -21.44
N ARG A 263 4.71 1.26 -20.23
CA ARG A 263 5.65 1.43 -19.12
C ARG A 263 6.98 0.74 -19.29
N ARG A 264 7.02 -0.49 -19.81
CA ARG A 264 8.26 -1.27 -19.86
C ARG A 264 9.07 -0.98 -21.10
N ILE A 265 8.40 -0.97 -22.25
CA ILE A 265 9.06 -0.91 -23.55
C ILE A 265 8.76 0.40 -24.31
N GLY A 266 7.92 1.28 -23.76
CA GLY A 266 7.63 2.57 -24.38
C GLY A 266 6.81 2.48 -25.67
N ARG A 267 6.16 1.36 -25.99
CA ARG A 267 5.31 1.24 -27.20
C ARG A 267 3.96 1.90 -26.97
N VAL A 268 3.81 3.15 -27.40
CA VAL A 268 2.58 3.91 -27.19
C VAL A 268 1.48 3.43 -28.13
N ARG A 269 0.33 3.05 -27.56
CA ARG A 269 -0.89 2.74 -28.32
C ARG A 269 -1.92 3.86 -28.27
N ARG A 270 -2.92 3.76 -29.13
CA ARG A 270 -4.12 4.60 -29.05
C ARG A 270 -4.95 4.24 -27.81
N ALA A 271 -5.78 5.19 -27.37
CA ALA A 271 -6.73 4.97 -26.29
C ALA A 271 -7.77 3.89 -26.62
N LEU A 272 -8.00 2.97 -25.68
CA LEU A 272 -9.15 2.06 -25.73
C LEU A 272 -10.43 2.79 -25.30
N PRO A 273 -11.62 2.27 -25.67
CA PRO A 273 -12.89 2.82 -25.18
C PRO A 273 -12.91 2.93 -23.65
N GLY A 274 -13.41 4.05 -23.12
CA GLY A 274 -13.53 4.30 -21.68
C GLY A 274 -12.26 4.83 -21.00
N GLU A 275 -11.11 4.83 -21.69
CA GLU A 275 -9.89 5.34 -21.06
C GLU A 275 -9.94 6.86 -20.84
N GLN A 276 -9.61 7.29 -19.61
CA GLN A 276 -9.61 8.69 -19.24
C GLN A 276 -8.49 9.47 -19.94
N ARG A 277 -8.82 10.67 -20.44
CA ARG A 277 -7.85 11.64 -20.93
C ARG A 277 -7.21 12.38 -19.75
N LEU A 278 -5.88 12.43 -19.70
CA LEU A 278 -5.14 13.08 -18.61
C LEU A 278 -4.81 14.54 -18.94
N GLY A 279 -4.22 14.79 -20.10
CA GLY A 279 -3.80 16.14 -20.48
C GLY A 279 -2.92 16.18 -21.74
N GLY A 280 -2.41 17.36 -22.07
CA GLY A 280 -1.47 17.55 -23.17
C GLY A 280 -0.03 17.27 -22.73
N HIS A 281 0.72 16.55 -23.56
CA HIS A 281 2.11 16.22 -23.30
C HIS A 281 3.00 16.58 -24.50
N ALA A 282 4.19 17.09 -24.21
CA ALA A 282 5.18 17.46 -25.22
C ALA A 282 6.44 16.61 -25.02
N MET A 283 6.98 16.08 -26.11
CA MET A 283 8.17 15.22 -26.11
C MET A 283 9.07 15.55 -27.31
N CYS A 284 10.33 15.10 -27.28
CA CYS A 284 11.30 15.36 -28.33
C CYS A 284 11.52 14.13 -29.22
N ALA A 285 11.07 14.19 -30.49
CA ALA A 285 11.35 13.16 -31.48
C ALA A 285 12.80 13.25 -31.96
N LEU A 286 13.49 12.11 -31.90
CA LEU A 286 14.92 11.97 -32.15
C LEU A 286 15.24 11.17 -33.41
N GLY A 287 14.26 10.43 -33.95
CA GLY A 287 14.47 9.51 -35.06
C GLY A 287 13.18 8.81 -35.45
N TYR A 288 13.24 7.93 -36.42
CA TYR A 288 12.09 7.12 -36.85
C TYR A 288 12.53 5.79 -37.48
N ARG A 289 11.62 4.82 -37.51
CA ARG A 289 11.79 3.56 -38.23
C ARG A 289 10.49 3.19 -38.94
N ASP A 290 10.61 2.82 -40.21
CA ASP A 290 9.52 2.20 -40.96
C ASP A 290 9.41 0.72 -40.56
N ASP A 291 8.21 0.31 -40.17
CA ASP A 291 7.91 -1.03 -39.63
C ASP A 291 6.46 -1.39 -40.00
N LEU A 292 6.29 -2.45 -40.80
CA LEU A 292 4.97 -2.87 -41.28
C LEU A 292 4.07 -3.44 -40.16
N ASP A 293 4.66 -3.88 -39.06
CA ASP A 293 3.94 -4.39 -37.89
C ASP A 293 3.49 -3.25 -36.95
N ALA A 294 3.95 -2.01 -37.19
CA ALA A 294 3.52 -0.83 -36.46
C ALA A 294 2.32 -0.13 -37.12
N PRO A 295 1.34 0.36 -36.34
CA PRO A 295 0.21 1.10 -36.88
C PRO A 295 0.64 2.30 -37.73
N GLY A 296 0.22 2.31 -39.00
CA GLY A 296 0.59 3.35 -39.95
C GLY A 296 1.93 3.11 -40.68
N GLY A 297 2.55 1.93 -40.52
CA GLY A 297 3.73 1.51 -41.27
C GLY A 297 5.07 1.98 -40.68
N GLY A 298 5.09 2.39 -39.41
CA GLY A 298 6.29 2.75 -38.67
C GLY A 298 6.02 3.59 -37.43
N TYR A 299 7.09 4.03 -36.78
CA TYR A 299 7.04 4.80 -35.54
C TYR A 299 8.19 5.80 -35.41
N PHE A 300 7.95 6.87 -34.64
CA PHE A 300 8.97 7.82 -34.20
C PHE A 300 9.63 7.34 -32.91
N ILE A 301 10.95 7.53 -32.79
CA ILE A 301 11.71 7.32 -31.56
C ILE A 301 11.74 8.65 -30.82
N VAL A 302 11.15 8.68 -29.63
CA VAL A 302 10.81 9.90 -28.91
C VAL A 302 11.37 9.85 -27.49
N ARG A 303 12.07 10.89 -27.07
CA ARG A 303 12.56 11.04 -25.70
C ARG A 303 11.48 11.65 -24.81
N ASN A 304 11.08 10.92 -23.77
CA ASN A 304 10.14 11.36 -22.76
C ASN A 304 10.88 12.02 -21.56
N SER A 305 10.14 12.62 -20.64
CA SER A 305 10.64 13.38 -19.48
C SER A 305 10.18 12.80 -18.14
N TRP A 306 9.99 11.48 -18.07
CA TRP A 306 9.51 10.76 -16.87
C TRP A 306 10.58 9.92 -16.18
N GLY A 307 11.86 10.22 -16.43
CA GLY A 307 12.98 9.47 -15.85
C GLY A 307 13.35 8.19 -16.62
N SER A 308 14.43 7.55 -16.18
CA SER A 308 14.95 6.30 -16.77
C SER A 308 14.21 5.04 -16.32
N ASP A 309 13.45 5.12 -15.23
CA ASP A 309 12.65 3.99 -14.74
C ASP A 309 11.44 3.74 -15.64
N TRP A 310 10.98 4.77 -16.35
CA TRP A 310 9.96 4.63 -17.37
C TRP A 310 10.57 4.13 -18.68
N ALA A 311 9.91 3.16 -19.32
CA ALA A 311 10.37 2.48 -20.52
C ALA A 311 11.82 1.95 -20.39
N ASN A 312 12.16 1.41 -19.22
CA ASN A 312 13.51 0.94 -18.88
C ASN A 312 14.02 -0.20 -19.79
N GLU A 313 13.11 -0.99 -20.37
CA GLU A 313 13.42 -2.06 -21.32
C GLU A 313 13.40 -1.59 -22.79
N ASN A 314 13.26 -0.28 -23.06
CA ASN A 314 13.20 0.23 -24.43
C ASN A 314 14.53 -0.02 -25.18
N PRO A 315 14.48 -0.60 -26.40
CA PRO A 315 15.66 -0.92 -27.20
C PRO A 315 16.57 0.27 -27.54
N ASP A 316 16.02 1.47 -27.66
CA ASP A 316 16.77 2.70 -27.96
C ASP A 316 17.28 3.41 -26.70
N GLY A 317 17.02 2.83 -25.53
CA GLY A 317 17.48 3.27 -24.23
C GLY A 317 16.34 3.69 -23.29
N PRO A 318 16.57 3.63 -21.97
CA PRO A 318 15.57 3.95 -20.97
C PRO A 318 14.97 5.35 -21.14
N GLY A 319 13.68 5.49 -20.86
CA GLY A 319 12.91 6.74 -20.97
C GLY A 319 12.59 7.19 -22.40
N HIS A 320 12.88 6.38 -23.41
CA HIS A 320 12.38 6.58 -24.77
C HIS A 320 11.03 5.88 -24.98
N CYS A 321 10.26 6.40 -25.92
CA CYS A 321 9.05 5.77 -26.39
C CYS A 321 8.95 5.76 -27.90
N TYR A 322 8.12 4.85 -28.38
CA TYR A 322 7.78 4.69 -29.77
C TYR A 322 6.37 5.18 -29.98
N VAL A 323 6.23 6.18 -30.84
CA VAL A 323 4.95 6.79 -31.19
C VAL A 323 4.61 6.38 -32.62
N PRO A 324 3.56 5.57 -32.86
CA PRO A 324 3.19 5.13 -34.20
C PRO A 324 2.85 6.29 -35.13
N TYR A 325 3.15 6.12 -36.42
CA TYR A 325 2.76 7.08 -37.46
C TYR A 325 1.24 7.32 -37.49
N GLN A 326 0.45 6.25 -37.30
CA GLN A 326 -1.00 6.36 -37.23
C GLN A 326 -1.45 7.30 -36.10
N LEU A 327 -0.82 7.21 -34.92
CA LEU A 327 -1.19 8.04 -33.78
C LEU A 327 -0.90 9.53 -34.03
N ILE A 328 0.25 9.84 -34.66
CA ILE A 328 0.58 11.21 -35.07
C ILE A 328 -0.42 11.73 -36.11
N PHE A 329 -0.73 10.92 -37.13
CA PHE A 329 -1.67 11.29 -38.18
C PHE A 329 -3.06 11.65 -37.64
N GLU A 330 -3.51 10.93 -36.62
CA GLU A 330 -4.87 11.10 -36.08
C GLU A 330 -4.95 12.12 -34.95
N GLU A 331 -3.94 12.16 -34.07
CA GLU A 331 -4.01 12.86 -32.78
C GLU A 331 -2.87 13.87 -32.56
N GLY A 332 -2.00 14.07 -33.56
CA GLY A 332 -0.95 15.10 -33.51
C GLY A 332 -1.53 16.49 -33.26
N MET A 333 -1.03 17.15 -32.20
CA MET A 333 -1.45 18.49 -31.77
C MET A 333 -0.40 19.56 -32.07
N ALA A 334 0.88 19.20 -32.06
CA ALA A 334 1.98 20.13 -32.33
C ALA A 334 3.16 19.41 -32.97
N ALA A 335 3.83 20.05 -33.92
CA ALA A 335 5.13 19.66 -34.45
C ALA A 335 5.97 20.94 -34.68
N LEU A 336 7.03 21.13 -33.90
CA LEU A 336 7.88 22.32 -33.97
C LEU A 336 9.35 21.94 -34.10
N ILE A 337 10.08 22.71 -34.89
CA ILE A 337 11.52 22.57 -35.05
C ILE A 337 12.23 23.89 -34.77
N ALA A 338 13.47 23.79 -34.28
CA ALA A 338 14.40 24.91 -34.27
C ALA A 338 15.20 24.89 -35.57
N THR A 339 15.25 26.02 -36.28
CA THR A 339 15.94 26.13 -37.58
C THR A 339 17.47 26.14 -37.45
N GLY A 340 17.98 26.39 -36.24
CA GLY A 340 19.39 26.37 -35.90
C GLY A 340 19.65 26.79 -34.45
N LEU A 341 20.92 26.84 -34.07
CA LEU A 341 21.36 27.24 -32.74
C LEU A 341 22.45 28.32 -32.82
N ILE A 342 22.36 29.33 -31.96
CA ILE A 342 23.35 30.39 -31.77
C ILE A 342 24.12 30.07 -30.49
N ILE A 343 25.43 29.80 -30.63
CA ILE A 343 26.34 29.58 -29.49
C ILE A 343 27.33 30.74 -29.39
N GLU A 344 27.25 31.54 -28.32
CA GLU A 344 28.25 32.58 -28.01
C GLU A 344 29.31 32.01 -27.05
N ARG A 345 30.55 31.87 -27.53
CA ARG A 345 31.68 31.44 -26.66
C ARG A 345 32.25 32.65 -25.93
N PRO A 346 32.33 32.65 -24.58
CA PRO A 346 32.99 33.73 -23.86
C PRO A 346 34.48 33.77 -24.20
N ALA A 347 35.03 34.98 -24.42
CA ALA A 347 36.45 35.18 -24.63
C ALA A 347 37.24 34.73 -23.39
N THR A 348 38.29 33.93 -23.58
CA THR A 348 39.20 33.50 -22.51
C THR A 348 39.90 34.72 -21.90
N VAL A 349 39.52 35.09 -20.68
CA VAL A 349 40.24 36.11 -19.90
C VAL A 349 41.31 35.41 -19.06
N PRO A 350 42.60 35.78 -19.18
CA PRO A 350 43.65 35.23 -18.34
C PRO A 350 43.45 35.64 -16.88
N SER A 351 43.56 34.67 -15.98
CA SER A 351 43.60 34.84 -14.53
C SER A 351 44.67 35.86 -14.12
N ALA A 352 44.25 37.01 -13.58
CA ALA A 352 45.11 37.91 -12.83
C ALA A 352 44.78 37.82 -11.34
N LEU A 353 45.68 37.19 -10.59
CA LEU A 353 45.76 37.25 -9.14
C LEU A 353 45.98 38.69 -8.66
N GLY A 354 45.21 39.09 -7.64
CA GLY A 354 45.59 40.10 -6.64
C GLY A 354 44.91 41.47 -6.73
N THR A 355 44.01 41.80 -5.80
CA THR A 355 44.30 42.67 -4.63
C THR A 355 43.05 43.04 -3.81
N SER A 356 43.24 42.99 -2.48
CA SER A 356 42.57 43.67 -1.36
C SER A 356 41.28 43.10 -0.72
N PRO A 357 41.34 42.55 0.51
CA PRO A 357 40.20 42.04 1.28
C PRO A 357 39.56 43.06 2.24
N ALA A 358 39.62 44.37 1.95
CA ALA A 358 39.16 45.42 2.88
C ALA A 358 37.73 45.95 2.61
N ASN A 359 37.15 45.73 1.42
CA ASN A 359 35.83 46.27 1.06
C ASN A 359 34.66 45.33 1.39
N ASP A 360 34.88 44.02 1.48
CA ASP A 360 33.80 43.03 1.67
C ASP A 360 33.24 43.02 3.10
N LEU A 361 34.06 43.31 4.10
CA LEU A 361 33.61 43.27 5.50
C LEU A 361 32.66 44.43 5.85
N ALA A 362 32.84 45.59 5.23
CA ALA A 362 31.95 46.74 5.42
C ALA A 362 30.59 46.53 4.74
N PHE A 363 30.57 45.85 3.59
CA PHE A 363 29.35 45.50 2.87
C PHE A 363 28.53 44.44 3.63
N ILE A 364 29.21 43.40 4.14
CA ILE A 364 28.57 42.34 4.95
C ILE A 364 28.01 42.91 6.26
N LEU A 365 28.70 43.85 6.90
CA LEU A 365 28.19 44.49 8.13
C LEU A 365 26.93 45.33 7.87
N ALA A 366 26.87 46.01 6.71
CA ALA A 366 25.71 46.80 6.31
C ALA A 366 24.49 45.92 5.98
N GLU A 367 24.69 44.79 5.31
CA GLU A 367 23.61 43.81 5.05
C GLU A 367 23.10 43.16 6.34
N MET A 368 23.99 42.81 7.28
CA MET A 368 23.59 42.25 8.59
C MET A 368 22.74 43.24 9.41
N GLN A 369 23.05 44.54 9.35
CA GLN A 369 22.27 45.59 10.02
C GLN A 369 20.91 45.84 9.35
N ALA A 370 20.83 45.72 8.02
CA ALA A 370 19.57 45.78 7.27
C ALA A 370 18.67 44.56 7.54
N LEU A 371 19.26 43.38 7.73
CA LEU A 371 18.50 42.16 8.07
C LEU A 371 17.89 42.24 9.48
N ARG A 372 18.66 42.78 10.44
CA ARG A 372 18.20 42.93 11.83
C ARG A 372 17.02 43.90 11.96
N SER A 373 17.07 45.03 11.25
CA SER A 373 15.98 45.99 11.23
C SER A 373 14.69 45.47 10.58
N ARG A 374 14.80 44.54 9.60
CA ARG A 374 13.65 43.83 9.04
C ARG A 374 13.06 42.80 10.00
N LEU A 375 13.90 42.13 10.79
CA LEU A 375 13.47 41.17 11.79
C LEU A 375 12.72 41.86 12.96
N ASP A 376 13.22 43.00 13.42
CA ASP A 376 12.58 43.79 14.48
C ASP A 376 11.19 44.31 14.03
N ALA A 377 11.05 44.74 12.77
CA ALA A 377 9.76 45.16 12.20
C ALA A 377 8.76 44.00 12.02
N LEU A 378 9.24 42.77 11.83
CA LEU A 378 8.41 41.58 11.76
C LEU A 378 7.88 41.19 13.15
N ILE A 379 8.72 41.31 14.19
CA ILE A 379 8.36 41.02 15.57
C ILE A 379 7.25 41.98 16.05
N GLU A 380 7.33 43.27 15.73
CA GLU A 380 6.26 44.24 16.05
C GLU A 380 4.93 43.92 15.33
N ARG A 381 4.99 43.48 14.07
CA ARG A 381 3.80 43.09 13.30
C ARG A 381 3.12 41.83 13.85
N VAL A 382 3.90 40.86 14.30
CA VAL A 382 3.37 39.62 14.90
C VAL A 382 2.75 39.91 16.27
N GLN A 383 3.32 40.82 17.06
CA GLN A 383 2.76 41.21 18.36
C GLN A 383 1.42 41.96 18.24
N MET A 384 1.20 42.73 17.17
CA MET A 384 -0.10 43.37 16.90
C MET A 384 -1.20 42.38 16.48
N LEU A 385 -0.85 41.20 15.96
CA LEU A 385 -1.81 40.19 15.51
C LEU A 385 -2.34 39.30 16.65
N ILE A 386 -1.71 39.33 17.83
CA ILE A 386 -1.99 38.39 18.94
C ILE A 386 -2.98 38.98 19.97
N GLY A 387 -3.32 40.29 19.88
CA GLY A 387 -4.20 40.94 20.84
C GLY A 387 -5.62 41.18 20.32
N SER A 388 -6.55 40.23 20.49
CA SER A 388 -8.00 40.45 20.74
C SER A 388 -8.79 39.13 20.81
N SER A 389 -9.64 38.97 21.83
CA SER A 389 -10.66 37.92 22.01
C SER A 389 -11.86 38.54 22.76
N PRO A 390 -13.02 37.88 22.92
CA PRO A 390 -13.84 37.13 21.96
C PRO A 390 -15.33 37.61 22.01
N SER A 391 -16.21 37.06 21.16
CA SER A 391 -17.67 37.16 21.35
C SER A 391 -18.37 35.86 20.93
N VAL A 392 -19.17 35.34 21.87
CA VAL A 392 -19.92 34.08 21.87
C VAL A 392 -21.32 34.28 21.28
N VAL A 393 -21.81 33.36 20.43
CA VAL A 393 -23.25 33.05 20.29
C VAL A 393 -23.44 31.56 19.91
N ALA A 394 -24.37 30.88 20.59
CA ALA A 394 -24.85 29.50 20.33
C ALA A 394 -26.39 29.53 20.05
N PRO A 395 -27.09 28.40 19.78
CA PRO A 395 -27.43 27.90 18.44
C PRO A 395 -28.95 27.66 18.22
N ALA A 396 -29.36 27.17 17.03
CA ALA A 396 -30.71 26.63 16.74
C ALA A 396 -30.63 25.59 15.56
N PRO A 397 -31.63 24.72 15.31
CA PRO A 397 -31.47 23.26 15.40
C PRO A 397 -31.55 22.45 14.08
N THR A 398 -30.87 21.30 14.12
CA THR A 398 -31.08 19.97 13.51
C THR A 398 -31.64 19.80 12.09
N ILE A 399 -30.82 19.21 11.20
CA ILE A 399 -31.20 18.14 10.26
C ILE A 399 -30.04 17.12 10.22
N ILE A 400 -30.28 15.86 10.57
CA ILE A 400 -29.28 14.79 10.49
C ILE A 400 -29.07 14.43 9.02
N THR A 401 -27.92 14.83 8.49
CA THR A 401 -27.35 14.36 7.21
C THR A 401 -26.18 13.42 7.57
N PRO A 402 -25.83 12.40 6.77
CA PRO A 402 -24.70 11.54 7.09
C PRO A 402 -23.45 12.42 7.26
N ALA A 403 -22.69 12.19 8.33
CA ALA A 403 -21.56 13.03 8.67
C ALA A 403 -20.59 13.11 7.48
N LYS A 404 -20.24 14.34 7.08
CA LYS A 404 -19.12 14.59 6.16
C LYS A 404 -17.87 14.03 6.85
N LEU A 405 -17.23 13.04 6.24
CA LEU A 405 -15.98 12.40 6.72
C LEU A 405 -15.00 13.48 7.21
N ALA A 406 -14.57 13.37 8.46
CA ALA A 406 -13.55 14.27 9.00
C ALA A 406 -12.23 14.09 8.21
N GLU A 407 -11.49 15.17 8.02
CA GLU A 407 -10.19 15.06 7.35
C GLU A 407 -9.22 14.25 8.22
N PRO A 408 -8.61 13.18 7.69
CA PRO A 408 -7.60 12.43 8.43
C PRO A 408 -6.40 13.35 8.74
N PRO A 409 -5.68 13.12 9.85
CA PRO A 409 -4.47 13.87 10.13
C PRO A 409 -3.48 13.73 8.96
N PRO A 410 -2.78 14.81 8.56
CA PRO A 410 -1.84 14.76 7.45
C PRO A 410 -0.70 13.78 7.75
N VAL A 411 -0.50 12.80 6.86
CA VAL A 411 0.61 11.85 6.94
C VAL A 411 1.86 12.53 6.37
N VAL A 412 2.81 12.90 7.24
CA VAL A 412 4.08 13.55 6.85
C VAL A 412 5.21 12.55 7.01
N GLY A 413 5.86 12.17 5.90
CA GLY A 413 7.00 11.26 5.89
C GLY A 413 7.04 10.37 4.64
N TYR A 414 8.05 9.50 4.56
CA TYR A 414 8.18 8.50 3.50
C TYR A 414 6.98 7.54 3.52
N GLN A 415 6.19 7.57 2.45
CA GLN A 415 4.99 6.74 2.28
C GLN A 415 5.23 5.73 1.15
N GLY A 416 4.46 4.64 1.19
CA GLY A 416 4.21 3.82 0.01
C GLY A 416 4.22 2.32 0.31
N PRO A 417 3.44 1.52 -0.42
CA PRO A 417 3.86 0.15 -0.68
C PRO A 417 5.12 0.23 -1.55
N LEU A 418 6.26 -0.19 -1.02
CA LEU A 418 7.50 -0.24 -1.79
C LEU A 418 7.52 -1.52 -2.61
N ILE A 419 7.61 -1.40 -3.93
CA ILE A 419 8.01 -2.54 -4.76
C ILE A 419 9.51 -2.72 -4.59
N LEU A 420 9.93 -3.94 -4.28
CA LEU A 420 11.33 -4.35 -4.36
C LEU A 420 11.37 -5.61 -5.22
N ILE A 421 11.28 -5.44 -6.54
CA ILE A 421 11.55 -6.51 -7.51
C ILE A 421 12.91 -6.19 -8.14
N ALA A 422 13.85 -7.13 -8.07
CA ALA A 422 15.11 -7.08 -8.78
C ALA A 422 14.91 -7.43 -10.26
N ASP A 423 15.70 -6.82 -11.15
CA ASP A 423 15.75 -7.12 -12.60
C ASP A 423 16.28 -8.54 -12.94
N ALA A 424 16.29 -9.47 -11.98
CA ALA A 424 16.86 -10.80 -12.13
C ALA A 424 15.89 -11.75 -12.86
N GLN A 425 16.40 -12.46 -13.88
CA GLN A 425 15.62 -13.31 -14.79
C GLN A 425 14.96 -14.55 -14.14
N ASP A 426 15.23 -14.86 -12.87
CA ASP A 426 14.84 -16.13 -12.21
C ASP A 426 14.25 -15.97 -10.78
N ALA A 427 13.90 -14.76 -10.33
CA ALA A 427 13.46 -14.56 -8.94
C ALA A 427 11.95 -14.86 -8.75
N GLU A 428 11.61 -15.84 -7.92
CA GLU A 428 10.21 -16.18 -7.61
C GLU A 428 9.53 -15.05 -6.81
N GLU A 429 8.36 -14.59 -7.26
CA GLU A 429 7.56 -13.56 -6.59
C GLU A 429 6.83 -14.13 -5.36
N LEU A 430 6.80 -13.38 -4.26
CA LEU A 430 6.05 -13.69 -3.05
C LEU A 430 4.70 -12.98 -3.08
N TYR A 431 3.62 -13.68 -2.69
CA TYR A 431 2.24 -13.19 -2.85
C TYR A 431 1.55 -12.93 -1.51
N PRO A 432 1.24 -11.66 -1.15
CA PRO A 432 0.41 -11.35 0.00
C PRO A 432 -1.09 -11.51 -0.34
N ASN A 433 -1.89 -11.86 0.65
CA ASN A 433 -3.36 -11.93 0.56
C ASN A 433 -4.01 -10.57 0.79
N GLY A 434 -3.47 -9.54 0.15
CA GLY A 434 -4.03 -8.21 0.25
C GLY A 434 -3.80 -7.42 -1.01
N ILE A 435 -4.78 -6.55 -1.27
CA ILE A 435 -4.92 -5.90 -2.56
C ILE A 435 -5.21 -4.42 -2.39
N ASP A 436 -4.61 -3.62 -3.26
CA ASP A 436 -4.85 -2.18 -3.36
C ASP A 436 -6.29 -1.94 -3.81
N GLY A 437 -7.08 -1.32 -2.94
CA GLY A 437 -8.50 -1.09 -3.18
C GLY A 437 -8.81 -0.14 -4.33
N ARG A 438 -7.85 0.66 -4.81
CA ARG A 438 -8.04 1.60 -5.93
C ARG A 438 -7.63 0.98 -7.26
N ARG A 439 -6.58 0.16 -7.26
CA ARG A 439 -5.94 -0.33 -8.49
C ARG A 439 -6.20 -1.81 -8.79
N GLY A 440 -6.58 -2.60 -7.78
CA GLY A 440 -6.73 -4.05 -7.92
C GLY A 440 -5.38 -4.76 -8.10
N GLU A 441 -4.33 -4.22 -7.50
CA GLU A 441 -2.96 -4.76 -7.56
C GLU A 441 -2.54 -5.30 -6.17
N PRO A 442 -1.68 -6.32 -6.09
CA PRO A 442 -1.14 -6.79 -4.81
C PRO A 442 -0.50 -5.65 -3.99
N LEU A 443 -0.72 -5.63 -2.67
CA LEU A 443 -0.20 -4.56 -1.79
C LEU A 443 1.32 -4.53 -1.65
N LEU A 444 1.99 -5.63 -1.99
CA LEU A 444 3.43 -5.74 -2.01
C LEU A 444 3.79 -6.76 -3.08
N ARG A 445 4.75 -6.39 -3.91
CA ARG A 445 5.48 -7.32 -4.76
C ARG A 445 6.94 -7.31 -4.34
N ILE A 446 7.41 -8.48 -3.95
CA ILE A 446 8.79 -8.70 -3.54
C ILE A 446 9.21 -10.08 -4.04
N ASP A 447 10.41 -10.17 -4.59
CA ASP A 447 10.98 -11.45 -4.99
C ASP A 447 11.77 -12.10 -3.84
N THR A 448 12.08 -13.39 -3.98
CA THR A 448 12.84 -14.15 -2.98
C THR A 448 14.24 -13.59 -2.70
N ILE A 449 14.88 -12.92 -3.66
CA ILE A 449 16.22 -12.31 -3.48
C ILE A 449 16.12 -11.10 -2.56
N ARG A 450 15.24 -10.15 -2.88
CA ARG A 450 15.01 -8.95 -2.06
C ARG A 450 14.46 -9.30 -0.69
N ALA A 451 13.55 -10.27 -0.61
CA ALA A 451 13.06 -10.76 0.67
C ALA A 451 14.18 -11.39 1.51
N SER A 452 15.10 -12.15 0.89
CA SER A 452 16.28 -12.69 1.57
C SER A 452 17.23 -11.59 2.06
N GLU A 453 17.47 -10.55 1.27
CA GLU A 453 18.28 -9.39 1.68
C GLU A 453 17.68 -8.66 2.89
N LEU A 454 16.35 -8.51 2.92
CA LEU A 454 15.64 -7.94 4.07
C LEU A 454 15.69 -8.90 5.26
N ALA A 455 15.48 -10.20 5.06
CA ALA A 455 15.55 -11.20 6.11
C ALA A 455 16.91 -11.16 6.83
N GLN A 456 18.01 -11.03 6.08
CA GLN A 456 19.39 -10.91 6.61
C GLN A 456 19.60 -9.72 7.53
N ARG A 457 18.77 -8.68 7.42
CA ARG A 457 18.86 -7.47 8.25
C ARG A 457 17.81 -7.46 9.38
N SER A 458 17.04 -8.54 9.52
CA SER A 458 15.92 -8.66 10.46
C SER A 458 16.23 -9.54 11.70
N GLU A 459 17.40 -9.33 12.31
CA GLU A 459 17.79 -10.09 13.52
C GLU A 459 16.88 -9.76 14.72
N ASP A 460 16.31 -10.81 15.34
CA ASP A 460 15.65 -10.70 16.63
C ASP A 460 16.65 -10.40 17.75
N SER A 461 16.17 -9.80 18.85
CA SER A 461 17.03 -9.60 20.01
C SER A 461 17.40 -10.92 20.66
N LYS A 462 18.56 -10.97 21.35
CA LYS A 462 19.00 -12.19 22.07
C LYS A 462 17.99 -12.67 23.11
N GLU A 463 17.26 -11.73 23.73
CA GLU A 463 16.19 -12.05 24.65
C GLU A 463 15.04 -12.79 23.96
N LEU A 464 14.58 -12.31 22.80
CA LEU A 464 13.54 -12.96 22.00
C LEU A 464 13.96 -14.35 21.52
N GLN A 465 15.21 -14.50 21.06
CA GLN A 465 15.77 -15.81 20.67
C GLN A 465 15.73 -16.81 21.83
N THR A 466 16.09 -16.35 23.04
CA THR A 466 16.04 -17.19 24.25
C THR A 466 14.60 -17.60 24.61
N LEU A 467 13.63 -16.70 24.42
CA LEU A 467 12.21 -16.98 24.64
C LEU A 467 11.69 -18.04 23.68
N HIS A 468 11.97 -17.88 22.38
CA HIS A 468 11.56 -18.84 21.35
C HIS A 468 12.16 -20.23 21.60
N LYS A 469 13.44 -20.29 21.97
CA LYS A 469 14.10 -21.55 22.36
C LYS A 469 13.41 -22.19 23.57
N THR A 470 13.18 -21.42 24.64
CA THR A 470 12.51 -21.92 25.86
C THR A 470 11.12 -22.45 25.56
N ARG A 471 10.38 -21.79 24.66
CA ARG A 471 9.05 -22.21 24.23
C ARG A 471 9.09 -23.51 23.42
N ASN A 472 10.05 -23.64 22.51
CA ASN A 472 10.22 -24.83 21.68
C ASN A 472 10.65 -26.06 22.51
N ASP A 473 11.45 -25.84 23.57
CA ASP A 473 11.90 -26.90 24.48
C ASP A 473 10.82 -27.33 25.50
N ALA A 474 9.77 -26.51 25.71
CA ALA A 474 8.69 -26.85 26.63
C ALA A 474 7.81 -27.97 26.03
N GLU A 475 7.80 -29.15 26.67
CA GLU A 475 7.07 -30.34 26.19
C GLU A 475 5.60 -30.02 25.79
N GLU A 476 5.13 -30.60 24.68
CA GLU A 476 3.79 -30.40 24.09
C GLU A 476 2.61 -30.57 25.06
N LYS A 477 2.81 -31.19 26.23
CA LYS A 477 1.74 -31.51 27.19
C LYS A 477 1.19 -30.32 27.97
N HIS A 478 1.90 -29.18 28.03
CA HIS A 478 1.55 -28.11 28.98
C HIS A 478 1.31 -26.71 28.38
N PHE A 479 1.26 -26.54 27.04
CA PHE A 479 0.80 -25.33 26.32
C PHE A 479 1.08 -23.96 27.00
N GLY A 480 2.26 -23.79 27.58
CA GLY A 480 2.66 -22.52 28.20
C GLY A 480 2.34 -22.36 29.68
N VAL A 481 1.69 -23.30 30.37
CA VAL A 481 1.60 -23.32 31.83
C VAL A 481 2.52 -24.38 32.43
N VAL A 482 2.71 -24.35 33.75
CA VAL A 482 3.37 -25.44 34.48
C VAL A 482 2.45 -26.66 34.61
N ALA A 483 3.04 -27.85 34.81
CA ALA A 483 2.34 -29.14 34.70
C ALA A 483 1.15 -29.35 35.64
N ASP A 484 1.10 -28.63 36.76
CA ASP A 484 0.07 -28.70 37.80
C ASP A 484 -1.08 -27.69 37.61
N VAL A 485 -1.11 -26.96 36.49
CA VAL A 485 -2.15 -25.97 36.18
C VAL A 485 -3.02 -26.46 35.02
N ASP A 486 -4.33 -26.59 35.25
CA ASP A 486 -5.30 -26.79 34.18
C ASP A 486 -5.69 -25.46 33.53
N GLN A 487 -5.37 -25.29 32.24
CA GLN A 487 -5.72 -24.10 31.46
C GLN A 487 -7.24 -23.91 31.32
N GLU A 488 -8.03 -24.96 31.47
CA GLU A 488 -9.48 -24.87 31.33
C GLU A 488 -10.20 -24.60 32.66
N ASP A 489 -9.48 -24.58 33.77
CA ASP A 489 -9.97 -24.16 35.08
C ASP A 489 -9.50 -22.73 35.40
N LEU A 490 -10.40 -21.75 35.34
CA LEU A 490 -10.05 -20.36 35.61
C LEU A 490 -9.63 -20.11 37.06
N ALA A 491 -10.01 -20.94 38.03
CA ALA A 491 -9.51 -20.81 39.39
C ALA A 491 -7.99 -21.11 39.46
N GLN A 492 -7.49 -21.97 38.57
CA GLN A 492 -6.07 -22.32 38.45
C GLN A 492 -5.33 -21.42 37.45
N ALA A 493 -5.82 -21.35 36.20
CA ALA A 493 -5.22 -20.56 35.12
C ALA A 493 -5.25 -19.06 35.39
N ARG A 494 -6.28 -18.59 36.12
CA ARG A 494 -6.58 -17.18 36.41
C ARG A 494 -6.81 -16.34 35.15
N TRP A 495 -7.33 -15.13 35.35
CA TRP A 495 -7.57 -14.15 34.30
C TRP A 495 -7.33 -12.74 34.82
N ALA A 496 -6.78 -11.85 33.99
CA ALA A 496 -6.74 -10.42 34.28
C ALA A 496 -6.83 -9.56 33.03
N VAL A 497 -7.28 -8.31 33.22
CA VAL A 497 -7.21 -7.26 32.21
C VAL A 497 -5.90 -6.47 32.36
N VAL A 498 -5.23 -6.19 31.26
CA VAL A 498 -4.04 -5.35 31.18
C VAL A 498 -4.42 -4.02 30.51
N VAL A 499 -4.21 -2.92 31.22
CA VAL A 499 -4.55 -1.56 30.74
C VAL A 499 -3.33 -0.64 30.76
N SER A 500 -3.29 0.39 29.93
CA SER A 500 -2.23 1.39 30.01
C SER A 500 -2.34 2.17 31.31
N ALA A 501 -1.21 2.46 31.95
CA ALA A 501 -1.14 3.26 33.18
C ALA A 501 -1.79 4.63 33.02
N THR A 502 -1.71 5.21 31.83
CA THR A 502 -2.14 6.59 31.53
C THR A 502 -3.49 6.66 30.81
N ASP A 503 -4.15 5.54 30.55
CA ASP A 503 -5.54 5.55 30.09
C ASP A 503 -6.47 6.08 31.19
N ASP A 504 -7.57 6.71 30.79
CA ASP A 504 -8.62 7.14 31.70
C ASP A 504 -9.32 5.93 32.32
N VAL A 505 -9.64 6.02 33.62
CA VAL A 505 -10.29 4.93 34.37
C VAL A 505 -11.64 4.50 33.80
N SER A 506 -12.28 5.34 32.97
CA SER A 506 -13.49 4.99 32.21
C SER A 506 -13.34 3.69 31.42
N LEU A 507 -12.12 3.30 31.04
CA LEU A 507 -11.85 2.02 30.39
C LEU A 507 -12.10 0.82 31.34
N ILE A 508 -11.58 0.90 32.56
CA ILE A 508 -11.81 -0.12 33.60
C ILE A 508 -13.29 -0.14 33.99
N GLU A 509 -13.90 1.03 34.17
CA GLU A 509 -15.32 1.17 34.48
C GLU A 509 -16.20 0.52 33.40
N ALA A 510 -15.89 0.75 32.12
CA ALA A 510 -16.62 0.14 31.02
C ALA A 510 -16.50 -1.40 31.01
N LEU A 511 -15.33 -1.94 31.34
CA LEU A 511 -15.10 -3.39 31.40
C LEU A 511 -15.49 -4.04 32.73
N TRP A 512 -15.91 -3.25 33.71
CA TRP A 512 -16.22 -3.73 35.06
C TRP A 512 -17.17 -4.93 35.11
N PRO A 513 -18.27 -5.00 34.31
CA PRO A 513 -19.14 -6.17 34.29
C PRO A 513 -18.39 -7.48 33.96
N LEU A 514 -17.43 -7.42 33.03
CA LEU A 514 -16.61 -8.58 32.67
C LEU A 514 -15.58 -8.91 33.76
N ILE A 515 -14.97 -7.89 34.35
CA ILE A 515 -14.00 -8.05 35.46
C ILE A 515 -14.68 -8.74 36.65
N GLU A 516 -15.89 -8.33 37.02
CA GLU A 516 -16.68 -8.96 38.09
C GLU A 516 -17.00 -10.42 37.76
N HIS A 517 -17.46 -10.69 36.54
CA HIS A 517 -17.78 -12.05 36.10
C HIS A 517 -16.56 -12.97 36.11
N ARG A 518 -15.40 -12.49 35.64
CA ARG A 518 -14.14 -13.25 35.66
C ARG A 518 -13.57 -13.40 37.07
N ALA A 519 -13.78 -12.43 37.96
CA ALA A 519 -13.39 -12.56 39.36
C ALA A 519 -14.22 -13.66 40.05
N GLU A 520 -15.53 -13.73 39.81
CA GLU A 520 -16.41 -14.78 40.31
C GLU A 520 -15.94 -16.18 39.87
N GLN A 521 -15.63 -16.35 38.58
CA GLN A 521 -15.12 -17.62 38.03
C GLN A 521 -13.75 -18.04 38.59
N GLN A 522 -12.96 -17.07 39.07
CA GLN A 522 -11.69 -17.31 39.73
C GLN A 522 -11.82 -17.53 41.25
N GLY A 523 -13.01 -17.37 41.81
CA GLY A 523 -13.23 -17.40 43.27
C GLY A 523 -12.68 -16.18 44.00
N ILE A 524 -12.49 -15.05 43.31
CA ILE A 524 -11.99 -13.79 43.88
C ILE A 524 -13.17 -12.99 44.45
N THR A 525 -13.06 -12.55 45.71
CA THR A 525 -14.03 -11.63 46.30
C THR A 525 -13.56 -10.20 46.08
N LEU A 526 -14.20 -9.48 45.16
CA LEU A 526 -13.81 -8.11 44.84
C LEU A 526 -14.13 -7.13 45.98
N PRO A 527 -13.23 -6.19 46.31
CA PRO A 527 -13.55 -5.11 47.22
C PRO A 527 -14.55 -4.13 46.58
N PRO A 528 -15.36 -3.39 47.38
CA PRO A 528 -16.16 -2.29 46.84
C PRO A 528 -15.27 -1.24 46.17
N VAL A 529 -15.47 -1.00 44.89
CA VAL A 529 -14.69 -0.02 44.11
C VAL A 529 -15.47 1.26 43.84
N ALA A 530 -14.75 2.35 43.58
CA ALA A 530 -15.31 3.62 43.16
C ALA A 530 -14.44 4.24 42.07
N PHE A 531 -15.07 4.77 41.03
CA PHE A 531 -14.41 5.44 39.89
C PHE A 531 -14.47 6.95 40.08
N ARG A 532 -13.35 7.65 39.85
CA ARG A 532 -13.26 9.11 39.99
C ARG A 532 -13.03 9.74 38.62
N ALA A 533 -13.74 10.82 38.31
CA ALA A 533 -13.56 11.53 37.05
C ALA A 533 -12.14 12.09 36.91
N GLY A 534 -11.50 11.85 35.77
CA GLY A 534 -10.12 12.29 35.47
C GLY A 534 -9.03 11.47 36.18
N GLU A 535 -9.39 10.39 36.87
CA GLU A 535 -8.44 9.43 37.42
C GLU A 535 -7.88 8.54 36.32
N THR A 536 -6.57 8.28 36.37
CA THR A 536 -5.91 7.33 35.47
C THR A 536 -6.09 5.89 35.96
N CYS A 537 -5.96 4.93 35.05
CA CYS A 537 -5.94 3.51 35.38
C CYS A 537 -4.89 3.17 36.46
N ALA A 538 -3.71 3.79 36.42
CA ALA A 538 -2.68 3.56 37.43
C ALA A 538 -3.06 4.07 38.83
N GLU A 539 -3.67 5.26 38.92
CA GLU A 539 -4.16 5.83 40.18
C GLU A 539 -5.28 4.95 40.78
N TRP A 540 -6.19 4.47 39.93
CA TRP A 540 -7.24 3.55 40.35
C TRP A 540 -6.66 2.20 40.81
N ALA A 541 -5.72 1.63 40.06
CA ALA A 541 -5.09 0.36 40.39
C ALA A 541 -4.28 0.43 41.69
N ALA A 542 -3.68 1.58 42.01
CA ALA A 542 -3.02 1.77 43.31
C ALA A 542 -3.99 1.64 44.49
N ARG A 543 -5.30 1.84 44.29
CA ARG A 543 -6.33 1.72 45.33
C ARG A 543 -6.93 0.32 45.42
N TYR A 544 -7.09 -0.38 44.29
CA TYR A 544 -7.90 -1.61 44.22
C TYR A 544 -7.20 -2.82 43.61
N ALA A 545 -6.02 -2.65 43.03
CA ALA A 545 -5.22 -3.68 42.37
C ALA A 545 -3.75 -3.63 42.81
N ASP A 546 -3.48 -3.29 44.08
CA ASP A 546 -2.12 -3.20 44.61
C ASP A 546 -1.43 -4.57 44.54
N LEU A 547 -0.27 -4.59 43.87
CA LEU A 547 0.53 -5.80 43.68
C LEU A 547 1.02 -6.43 44.98
N LYS A 548 1.05 -5.66 46.09
CA LYS A 548 1.42 -6.14 47.42
C LYS A 548 0.31 -6.95 48.11
N GLN A 549 -0.93 -6.81 47.66
CA GLN A 549 -2.05 -7.58 48.21
C GLN A 549 -2.10 -8.98 47.59
N PRO A 550 -2.58 -10.00 48.33
CA PRO A 550 -2.85 -11.32 47.78
C PRO A 550 -3.75 -11.24 46.55
N TRP A 551 -3.56 -12.16 45.58
CA TRP A 551 -4.33 -12.17 44.33
C TRP A 551 -5.84 -12.24 44.59
N GLU A 552 -6.23 -13.02 45.58
CA GLU A 552 -7.61 -13.33 45.94
C GLU A 552 -8.35 -12.13 46.58
N GLN A 553 -7.62 -11.06 46.93
CA GLN A 553 -8.13 -9.88 47.65
C GLN A 553 -8.07 -8.59 46.82
N ARG A 554 -7.61 -8.65 45.57
CA ARG A 554 -7.44 -7.48 44.70
C ARG A 554 -8.17 -7.66 43.39
N ALA A 555 -8.53 -6.55 42.74
CA ALA A 555 -9.12 -6.59 41.41
C ALA A 555 -8.10 -7.19 40.40
N PRO A 556 -8.53 -8.08 39.47
CA PRO A 556 -7.66 -8.70 38.48
C PRO A 556 -7.35 -7.72 37.34
N VAL A 557 -6.71 -6.60 37.68
CA VAL A 557 -6.28 -5.54 36.77
C VAL A 557 -4.76 -5.38 36.90
N LEU A 558 -4.06 -5.49 35.78
CA LEU A 558 -2.62 -5.29 35.68
C LEU A 558 -2.33 -4.02 34.88
N ILE A 559 -1.32 -3.27 35.30
CA ILE A 559 -0.97 -1.99 34.68
C ILE A 559 0.23 -2.18 33.77
N HIS A 560 0.18 -1.65 32.55
CA HIS A 560 1.34 -1.49 31.67
C HIS A 560 1.83 -0.05 31.72
N ARG A 561 3.13 0.17 31.95
CA ARG A 561 3.72 1.53 31.98
C ARG A 561 4.19 1.95 30.59
N PRO A 562 4.14 3.24 30.24
CA PRO A 562 4.59 3.72 28.93
C PRO A 562 6.02 3.26 28.61
N GLY A 563 6.20 2.65 27.43
CA GLY A 563 7.49 2.14 26.95
C GLY A 563 8.02 0.88 27.66
N GLU A 564 7.26 0.28 28.57
CA GLU A 564 7.67 -0.92 29.30
C GLU A 564 7.67 -2.16 28.36
N ARG A 565 8.80 -2.87 28.30
CA ARG A 565 8.93 -4.15 27.57
C ARG A 565 8.39 -5.32 28.41
N VAL A 566 8.04 -6.44 27.78
CA VAL A 566 7.43 -7.61 28.44
C VAL A 566 8.27 -8.10 29.63
N ASN A 567 9.59 -8.27 29.49
CA ASN A 567 10.43 -8.74 30.60
C ASN A 567 10.42 -7.78 31.82
N GLY A 568 10.46 -6.48 31.57
CA GLY A 568 10.38 -5.47 32.65
C GLY A 568 9.00 -5.47 33.32
N TRP A 569 7.95 -5.62 32.51
CA TRP A 569 6.58 -5.74 32.98
C TRP A 569 6.37 -6.99 33.83
N LEU A 570 6.79 -8.17 33.35
CA LEU A 570 6.68 -9.45 34.08
C LEU A 570 7.43 -9.38 35.42
N ALA A 571 8.67 -8.87 35.41
CA ALA A 571 9.48 -8.73 36.62
C ALA A 571 8.80 -7.85 37.67
N ARG A 572 8.19 -6.73 37.24
CA ARG A 572 7.42 -5.85 38.15
C ARG A 572 6.17 -6.53 38.71
N HIS A 573 5.58 -7.47 37.97
CA HIS A 573 4.43 -8.26 38.41
C HIS A 573 4.82 -9.56 39.13
N GLY A 574 6.10 -9.77 39.41
CA GLY A 574 6.59 -10.86 40.26
C GLY A 574 6.94 -12.16 39.55
N THR A 575 7.02 -12.16 38.21
CA THR A 575 7.36 -13.34 37.43
C THR A 575 8.40 -13.05 36.35
N ILE A 576 8.81 -14.07 35.61
CA ILE A 576 9.70 -13.98 34.45
C ILE A 576 9.06 -14.73 33.28
N ALA A 577 9.57 -14.50 32.08
CA ALA A 577 9.08 -15.20 30.91
C ALA A 577 9.48 -16.68 30.93
N GLY A 578 8.55 -17.55 30.53
CA GLY A 578 8.67 -19.01 30.61
C GLY A 578 7.30 -19.65 30.89
N PRO A 579 7.25 -20.96 31.19
CA PRO A 579 6.00 -21.62 31.57
C PRO A 579 5.30 -20.90 32.72
N VAL A 580 4.05 -20.50 32.47
CA VAL A 580 3.24 -19.66 33.33
C VAL A 580 2.83 -20.41 34.57
N LYS A 581 3.16 -19.84 35.72
CA LYS A 581 2.63 -20.23 37.02
C LYS A 581 1.77 -19.08 37.57
N PRO A 582 0.44 -19.11 37.38
CA PRO A 582 -0.45 -17.99 37.73
C PRO A 582 -0.37 -17.54 39.20
N SER A 583 0.03 -18.44 40.10
CA SER A 583 0.25 -18.12 41.52
C SER A 583 1.45 -17.17 41.77
N GLN A 584 2.32 -16.95 40.79
CA GLN A 584 3.47 -16.03 40.88
C GLN A 584 3.16 -14.59 40.47
N GLY A 585 1.90 -14.27 40.15
CA GLY A 585 1.42 -12.89 40.07
C GLY A 585 0.84 -12.48 38.72
N VAL A 586 1.14 -13.20 37.64
CA VAL A 586 0.58 -12.95 36.30
C VAL A 586 -0.28 -14.16 35.87
N PRO A 587 -1.60 -13.98 35.68
CA PRO A 587 -2.50 -15.02 35.16
C PRO A 587 -2.11 -15.54 33.78
N PHE A 588 -2.58 -16.74 33.41
CA PHE A 588 -2.40 -17.28 32.07
C PHE A 588 -3.25 -16.55 31.01
N TYR A 589 -4.52 -16.24 31.31
CA TYR A 589 -5.37 -15.49 30.39
C TYR A 589 -5.26 -13.99 30.64
N LEU A 590 -4.85 -13.24 29.61
CA LEU A 590 -4.61 -11.80 29.70
C LEU A 590 -5.41 -11.06 28.64
N LEU A 591 -6.36 -10.23 29.06
CA LEU A 591 -7.08 -9.35 28.15
C LEU A 591 -6.40 -7.97 28.10
N ILE A 592 -5.75 -7.63 26.99
CA ILE A 592 -5.24 -6.28 26.75
C ILE A 592 -6.40 -5.36 26.35
N ALA A 593 -6.68 -4.34 27.15
CA ALA A 593 -7.61 -3.27 26.81
C ALA A 593 -6.82 -1.95 26.69
N ALA A 594 -6.41 -1.62 25.47
CA ALA A 594 -5.68 -0.40 25.15
C ALA A 594 -5.61 -0.19 23.62
N ARG A 595 -5.41 1.07 23.21
CA ARG A 595 -5.01 1.38 21.83
C ARG A 595 -3.67 0.72 21.50
N PRO A 596 -3.45 0.31 20.25
CA PRO A 596 -2.23 -0.41 19.85
C PRO A 596 -1.05 0.50 19.47
N GLY A 597 -1.23 1.82 19.48
CA GLY A 597 -0.15 2.77 19.24
C GLY A 597 -0.54 4.20 19.59
N PRO A 598 0.44 5.12 19.54
CA PRO A 598 0.22 6.53 19.83
C PRO A 598 -0.54 7.24 18.70
N LEU A 599 -1.40 8.19 19.03
CA LEU A 599 -2.03 9.09 18.03
C LEU A 599 -1.19 10.34 17.74
N THR A 600 -0.36 10.74 18.70
CA THR A 600 0.57 11.86 18.59
C THR A 600 1.92 11.44 19.16
N PRO A 601 3.05 12.07 18.77
CA PRO A 601 4.38 11.72 19.30
C PRO A 601 4.49 11.74 20.84
N ASP A 602 3.69 12.58 21.51
CA ASP A 602 3.65 12.69 22.98
C ASP A 602 2.61 11.80 23.65
N ASP A 603 1.82 11.07 22.87
CA ASP A 603 0.83 10.13 23.41
C ASP A 603 1.55 8.98 24.11
N ARG A 604 1.07 8.59 25.29
CA ARG A 604 1.62 7.52 26.13
C ARG A 604 0.58 6.46 26.49
N SER A 605 -0.69 6.68 26.13
CA SER A 605 -1.82 5.83 26.54
C SER A 605 -2.10 4.74 25.51
N PHE A 606 -1.16 3.81 25.37
CA PHE A 606 -1.26 2.69 24.44
C PHE A 606 -0.45 1.48 24.94
N ILE A 607 -0.78 0.29 24.40
CA ILE A 607 -0.01 -0.95 24.57
C ILE A 607 0.22 -1.52 23.17
N SER A 608 1.47 -1.58 22.72
CA SER A 608 1.82 -1.93 21.34
C SER A 608 1.40 -3.35 20.93
N PHE A 609 1.25 -3.59 19.63
CA PHE A 609 1.10 -4.96 19.11
C PHE A 609 2.31 -5.84 19.45
N ASN A 610 3.52 -5.30 19.40
CA ASN A 610 4.74 -6.03 19.79
C ASN A 610 4.70 -6.53 21.24
N PHE A 611 4.14 -5.74 22.17
CA PHE A 611 3.97 -6.19 23.55
C PHE A 611 3.06 -7.43 23.62
N GLN A 612 2.02 -7.49 22.80
CA GLN A 612 1.15 -8.65 22.73
C GLN A 612 1.83 -9.86 22.09
N TYR A 613 2.51 -9.69 20.94
CA TYR A 613 3.23 -10.79 20.28
C TYR A 613 4.26 -11.45 21.19
N GLU A 614 4.99 -10.65 21.97
CA GLU A 614 5.98 -11.16 22.94
C GLU A 614 5.33 -11.92 24.09
N LEU A 615 4.17 -11.46 24.56
CA LEU A 615 3.44 -12.05 25.68
C LEU A 615 2.72 -13.34 25.26
N ASP A 616 2.18 -13.37 24.05
CA ASP A 616 1.48 -14.53 23.46
C ASP A 616 2.38 -15.77 23.34
N ILE A 617 3.71 -15.65 23.41
CA ILE A 617 4.63 -16.81 23.39
C ILE A 617 4.30 -17.83 24.49
N PHE A 618 3.87 -17.39 25.67
CA PHE A 618 3.54 -18.27 26.81
C PHE A 618 2.16 -18.04 27.43
N TRP A 619 1.51 -16.90 27.16
CA TRP A 619 0.22 -16.54 27.72
C TRP A 619 -0.90 -16.65 26.69
N GLY A 620 -2.13 -16.91 27.14
CA GLY A 620 -3.31 -16.77 26.30
C GLY A 620 -3.77 -15.32 26.27
N VAL A 621 -3.32 -14.52 25.29
CA VAL A 621 -3.62 -13.10 25.22
C VAL A 621 -4.74 -12.82 24.22
N GLY A 622 -5.66 -11.95 24.60
CA GLY A 622 -6.64 -11.36 23.68
C GLY A 622 -6.61 -9.84 23.81
N ARG A 623 -7.11 -9.12 22.80
CA ARG A 623 -7.17 -7.65 22.80
C ARG A 623 -8.57 -7.12 22.57
N LEU A 624 -8.94 -6.08 23.32
CA LEU A 624 -10.11 -5.24 23.04
C LEU A 624 -9.69 -3.80 22.75
N CYS A 625 -10.07 -3.33 21.57
CA CYS A 625 -9.86 -1.97 21.14
C CYS A 625 -11.07 -1.48 20.34
N PHE A 626 -11.88 -0.60 20.91
CA PHE A 626 -12.99 0.04 20.20
C PHE A 626 -12.69 1.52 20.04
N THR A 627 -12.49 1.96 18.80
CA THR A 627 -12.06 3.33 18.50
C THR A 627 -12.81 3.95 17.35
N ASP A 628 -13.08 5.25 17.45
CA ASP A 628 -13.58 6.07 16.35
C ASP A 628 -12.54 6.23 15.22
N GLU A 629 -12.92 6.97 14.17
CA GLU A 629 -12.08 7.28 13.01
C GLU A 629 -10.80 8.06 13.36
N ARG A 630 -10.76 8.71 14.54
CA ARG A 630 -9.60 9.44 15.06
C ARG A 630 -8.76 8.60 16.02
N GLY A 631 -9.12 7.33 16.20
CA GLY A 631 -8.45 6.40 17.09
C GLY A 631 -8.76 6.62 18.58
N GLN A 632 -9.76 7.43 18.94
CA GLN A 632 -10.15 7.66 20.33
C GLN A 632 -11.05 6.53 20.85
N HIS A 633 -10.90 6.18 22.13
CA HIS A 633 -11.70 5.12 22.74
C HIS A 633 -13.20 5.42 22.72
N ARG A 634 -14.01 4.42 22.37
CA ARG A 634 -15.48 4.45 22.53
C ARG A 634 -15.89 3.61 23.73
N TYR A 635 -15.83 4.17 24.94
CA TYR A 635 -16.09 3.43 26.20
C TYR A 635 -17.46 2.72 26.26
N ALA A 636 -18.48 3.27 25.60
CA ALA A 636 -19.79 2.61 25.50
C ALA A 636 -19.72 1.25 24.80
N ASP A 637 -18.84 1.09 23.81
CA ASP A 637 -18.66 -0.15 23.05
C ASP A 637 -17.97 -1.23 23.91
N TYR A 638 -16.99 -0.85 24.72
CA TYR A 638 -16.36 -1.75 25.69
C TYR A 638 -17.39 -2.30 26.68
N ARG A 639 -18.26 -1.41 27.20
CA ARG A 639 -19.35 -1.79 28.11
C ARG A 639 -20.34 -2.72 27.43
N MET A 640 -20.74 -2.41 26.19
CA MET A 640 -21.65 -3.25 25.43
C MET A 640 -21.07 -4.65 25.19
N TYR A 641 -19.80 -4.74 24.79
CA TYR A 641 -19.11 -6.02 24.63
C TYR A 641 -19.08 -6.81 25.95
N ALA A 642 -18.65 -6.18 27.04
CA ALA A 642 -18.54 -6.81 28.36
C ALA A 642 -19.89 -7.37 28.82
N GLN A 643 -20.96 -6.56 28.73
CA GLN A 643 -22.31 -6.98 29.12
C GLN A 643 -22.81 -8.15 28.27
N ARG A 644 -22.65 -8.09 26.95
CA ARG A 644 -23.11 -9.16 26.04
C ARG A 644 -22.37 -10.48 26.30
N LEU A 645 -21.05 -10.43 26.50
CA LEU A 645 -20.27 -11.64 26.80
C LEU A 645 -20.70 -12.27 28.12
N VAL A 646 -20.90 -11.45 29.17
CA VAL A 646 -21.37 -11.94 30.48
C VAL A 646 -22.78 -12.52 30.39
N GLU A 647 -23.68 -11.85 29.68
CA GLU A 647 -25.03 -12.36 29.42
C GLU A 647 -24.99 -13.69 28.67
N TYR A 648 -24.14 -13.80 27.65
CA TYR A 648 -23.94 -15.04 26.91
C TYR A 648 -23.47 -16.17 27.84
N GLU A 649 -22.44 -15.94 28.65
CA GLU A 649 -21.90 -16.99 29.53
C GLU A 649 -22.81 -17.38 30.70
N ARG A 650 -23.74 -16.50 31.12
CA ARG A 650 -24.70 -16.78 32.19
C ARG A 650 -25.98 -17.48 31.70
N ARG A 651 -26.24 -17.51 30.39
CA ARG A 651 -27.43 -18.18 29.83
C ARG A 651 -27.30 -19.70 29.91
N ALA A 652 -28.44 -20.38 30.04
CA ALA A 652 -28.48 -21.83 29.96
C ALA A 652 -28.21 -22.30 28.52
N ALA A 653 -27.52 -23.43 28.36
CA ALA A 653 -27.09 -23.96 27.06
C ALA A 653 -28.21 -24.11 26.01
N ARG A 654 -29.42 -24.41 26.47
CA ARG A 654 -30.63 -24.57 25.63
C ARG A 654 -31.18 -23.26 25.04
N ASP A 655 -30.73 -22.11 25.51
CA ASP A 655 -31.25 -20.79 25.13
C ASP A 655 -30.39 -20.11 24.04
N PHE A 656 -29.31 -20.77 23.58
CA PHE A 656 -28.41 -20.23 22.56
C PHE A 656 -28.99 -20.31 21.15
N ARG A 657 -28.76 -19.26 20.36
CA ARG A 657 -29.15 -19.13 18.95
C ARG A 657 -27.99 -19.42 17.99
N LEU A 658 -27.03 -20.25 18.40
CA LEU A 658 -25.83 -20.56 17.62
C LEU A 658 -26.10 -21.78 16.73
N ARG A 659 -25.88 -21.65 15.42
CA ARG A 659 -25.92 -22.84 14.54
C ARG A 659 -24.67 -23.66 14.79
N ARG A 660 -24.82 -24.97 15.02
CA ARG A 660 -23.72 -25.94 15.02
C ARG A 660 -23.22 -26.15 13.59
N GLU A 661 -22.65 -25.10 13.01
CA GLU A 661 -22.21 -25.00 11.63
C GLU A 661 -20.88 -24.25 11.58
N ILE A 662 -19.98 -24.71 10.72
CA ILE A 662 -18.78 -23.99 10.32
C ILE A 662 -18.95 -23.57 8.86
N VAL A 663 -18.82 -22.27 8.61
CA VAL A 663 -18.82 -21.69 7.27
C VAL A 663 -17.37 -21.49 6.83
N TYR A 664 -17.00 -22.09 5.70
CA TYR A 664 -15.72 -21.87 5.03
C TYR A 664 -15.98 -20.99 3.81
N PHE A 665 -15.42 -19.79 3.81
CA PHE A 665 -15.57 -18.79 2.77
C PHE A 665 -14.23 -18.53 2.10
N GLY A 666 -14.10 -18.80 0.80
CA GLY A 666 -12.83 -18.65 0.08
C GLY A 666 -13.02 -18.06 -1.32
N THR A 667 -12.43 -16.91 -1.58
CA THR A 667 -12.39 -16.35 -2.94
C THR A 667 -11.34 -17.04 -3.80
N ARG A 668 -11.53 -17.06 -5.11
CA ARG A 668 -10.53 -17.45 -6.12
C ARG A 668 -10.71 -16.55 -7.33
N HIS A 669 -10.01 -15.43 -7.35
CA HIS A 669 -10.10 -14.47 -8.46
C HIS A 669 -9.30 -14.94 -9.66
N ASP A 670 -9.72 -14.53 -10.84
CA ASP A 670 -8.99 -14.86 -12.06
C ASP A 670 -7.61 -14.20 -12.01
N LEU A 671 -6.58 -14.99 -12.33
CA LEU A 671 -5.18 -14.52 -12.46
C LEU A 671 -4.58 -13.95 -11.17
N ASP A 672 -5.14 -14.34 -10.02
CA ASP A 672 -4.61 -13.99 -8.72
C ASP A 672 -4.11 -15.25 -7.98
N LYS A 673 -2.79 -15.36 -7.89
CA LYS A 673 -2.13 -16.52 -7.27
C LYS A 673 -2.37 -16.59 -5.75
N SER A 674 -2.59 -15.46 -5.07
CA SER A 674 -2.88 -15.43 -3.63
C SER A 674 -4.18 -16.15 -3.29
N THR A 675 -5.27 -15.78 -3.95
CA THR A 675 -6.60 -16.36 -3.73
C THR A 675 -6.73 -17.75 -4.36
N GLU A 676 -6.01 -18.04 -5.45
CA GLU A 676 -5.89 -19.42 -5.93
C GLU A 676 -5.25 -20.34 -4.88
N ARG A 677 -4.10 -19.96 -4.34
CA ARG A 677 -3.40 -20.77 -3.35
C ARG A 677 -4.20 -20.92 -2.06
N SER A 678 -4.78 -19.83 -1.52
CA SER A 678 -5.62 -19.96 -0.32
C SER A 678 -6.90 -20.77 -0.57
N ALA A 679 -7.49 -20.71 -1.76
CA ALA A 679 -8.60 -21.59 -2.11
C ALA A 679 -8.18 -23.08 -2.15
N VAL A 680 -7.11 -23.40 -2.89
CA VAL A 680 -6.69 -24.78 -3.21
C VAL A 680 -5.89 -25.43 -2.09
N GLU A 681 -5.02 -24.69 -1.42
CA GLU A 681 -4.06 -25.20 -0.43
C GLU A 681 -4.55 -25.02 1.02
N LEU A 682 -5.57 -24.19 1.29
CA LEU A 682 -6.10 -23.93 2.65
C LEU A 682 -7.59 -24.25 2.79
N VAL A 683 -8.47 -23.57 2.04
CA VAL A 683 -9.93 -23.69 2.22
C VAL A 683 -10.43 -25.07 1.81
N MET A 684 -10.03 -25.55 0.62
CA MET A 684 -10.44 -26.87 0.14
C MET A 684 -9.97 -28.01 1.07
N PRO A 685 -8.70 -28.08 1.50
CA PRO A 685 -8.26 -29.13 2.42
C PRO A 685 -8.92 -29.04 3.79
N LEU A 686 -9.14 -27.83 4.36
CA LEU A 686 -9.87 -27.68 5.62
C LEU A 686 -11.32 -28.16 5.53
N ALA A 687 -12.00 -27.81 4.42
CA ALA A 687 -13.35 -28.26 4.16
C ALA A 687 -13.43 -29.77 3.96
N ALA A 688 -12.41 -30.41 3.38
CA ALA A 688 -12.32 -31.86 3.23
C ALA A 688 -11.99 -32.56 4.56
N TRP A 689 -11.07 -32.01 5.35
CA TRP A 689 -10.75 -32.48 6.70
C TRP A 689 -11.98 -32.48 7.59
N HIS A 690 -12.82 -31.44 7.51
CA HIS A 690 -14.04 -31.33 8.31
C HIS A 690 -14.89 -32.61 8.25
N GLU A 691 -15.04 -33.23 7.07
CA GLU A 691 -15.91 -34.40 6.84
C GLU A 691 -15.53 -35.64 7.67
N HIS A 692 -14.27 -35.73 8.13
CA HIS A 692 -13.77 -36.85 8.94
C HIS A 692 -13.04 -36.41 10.22
N GLY A 693 -12.86 -35.11 10.40
CA GLY A 693 -12.16 -34.48 11.51
C GLY A 693 -13.01 -34.29 12.76
N LEU A 694 -12.47 -33.52 13.71
CA LEU A 694 -13.14 -33.21 14.97
C LEU A 694 -14.48 -32.46 14.81
N PRO A 695 -14.63 -31.49 13.87
CA PRO A 695 -15.90 -30.78 13.69
C PRO A 695 -17.09 -31.72 13.42
N GLN A 696 -16.94 -32.63 12.45
CA GLN A 696 -17.99 -33.62 12.13
C GLN A 696 -18.25 -34.57 13.31
N LYS A 697 -17.20 -35.04 13.99
CA LYS A 697 -17.33 -35.89 15.19
C LYS A 697 -18.07 -35.20 16.34
N ARG A 698 -17.95 -33.87 16.42
CA ARG A 698 -18.67 -33.01 17.37
C ARG A 698 -20.02 -32.52 16.81
N GLY A 699 -20.49 -33.03 15.67
CA GLY A 699 -21.80 -32.71 15.11
C GLY A 699 -21.94 -31.29 14.58
N PHE A 700 -20.85 -30.66 14.13
CA PHE A 700 -20.92 -29.41 13.38
C PHE A 700 -21.16 -29.71 11.90
N ALA A 701 -22.10 -28.99 11.29
CA ALA A 701 -22.33 -29.01 9.85
C ALA A 701 -21.28 -28.18 9.11
N ARG A 702 -21.02 -28.51 7.85
CA ARG A 702 -20.14 -27.74 6.96
C ARG A 702 -20.97 -26.96 5.93
N ARG A 703 -20.67 -25.67 5.77
CA ARG A 703 -21.09 -24.86 4.61
C ARG A 703 -19.85 -24.34 3.90
N LEU A 704 -19.66 -24.70 2.63
CA LEU A 704 -18.54 -24.26 1.81
C LEU A 704 -19.04 -23.24 0.78
N LEU A 705 -18.47 -22.04 0.80
CA LEU A 705 -18.70 -20.96 -0.16
C LEU A 705 -17.34 -20.65 -0.80
N LEU A 706 -17.06 -21.27 -1.95
CA LEU A 706 -15.74 -21.23 -2.59
C LEU A 706 -15.86 -20.67 -4.01
N ALA A 707 -14.87 -19.89 -4.45
CA ALA A 707 -14.82 -19.30 -5.79
C ALA A 707 -16.14 -18.60 -6.12
N GLY A 708 -16.84 -19.01 -7.19
CA GLY A 708 -18.12 -18.44 -7.63
C GLY A 708 -19.20 -18.31 -6.55
N ASP A 709 -19.16 -19.13 -5.48
CA ASP A 709 -20.11 -19.07 -4.36
C ASP A 709 -19.69 -18.07 -3.27
N ALA A 710 -18.43 -17.61 -3.26
CA ALA A 710 -17.89 -16.68 -2.27
C ALA A 710 -18.24 -15.21 -2.58
N THR A 711 -19.51 -14.96 -2.92
CA THR A 711 -20.05 -13.61 -3.18
C THR A 711 -20.38 -12.90 -1.87
N ARG A 712 -20.42 -11.57 -1.91
CA ARG A 712 -20.88 -10.73 -0.81
C ARG A 712 -22.29 -11.09 -0.37
N SER A 713 -23.20 -11.34 -1.31
CA SER A 713 -24.57 -11.74 -0.99
C SER A 713 -24.60 -13.05 -0.19
N ASN A 714 -23.80 -14.04 -0.58
CA ASN A 714 -23.73 -15.32 0.14
C ASN A 714 -23.05 -15.18 1.50
N LEU A 715 -22.05 -14.30 1.64
CA LEU A 715 -21.45 -13.95 2.93
C LEU A 715 -22.50 -13.33 3.87
N GLU A 716 -23.22 -12.31 3.40
CA GLU A 716 -24.28 -11.65 4.16
C GLU A 716 -25.37 -12.65 4.59
N GLN A 717 -25.78 -13.54 3.69
CA GLN A 717 -26.74 -14.59 3.99
C GLN A 717 -26.20 -15.57 5.04
N ALA A 718 -24.94 -16.00 4.92
CA ALA A 718 -24.32 -16.94 5.87
C ALA A 718 -24.29 -16.37 7.30
N LEU A 719 -24.02 -15.06 7.45
CA LEU A 719 -24.04 -14.39 8.76
C LEU A 719 -25.46 -14.13 9.29
N ARG A 720 -26.45 -13.89 8.41
CA ARG A 720 -27.82 -13.48 8.79
C ARG A 720 -28.85 -14.60 8.86
N ASP A 721 -28.56 -15.80 8.36
CA ASP A 721 -29.55 -16.86 8.15
C ASP A 721 -30.32 -17.21 9.46
N GLY A 722 -31.59 -16.79 9.50
CA GLY A 722 -32.47 -16.87 10.68
C GLY A 722 -32.09 -16.00 11.89
N ASN A 723 -31.16 -15.05 11.71
CA ASN A 723 -30.45 -14.33 12.78
C ASN A 723 -29.80 -15.27 13.82
N GLN A 724 -29.35 -16.42 13.33
CA GLN A 724 -28.57 -17.40 14.07
C GLN A 724 -27.19 -17.45 13.41
N PRO A 725 -26.11 -16.97 14.02
CA PRO A 725 -24.80 -17.01 13.37
C PRO A 725 -24.27 -18.46 13.30
N PRO A 726 -23.31 -18.75 12.39
CA PRO A 726 -22.54 -19.99 12.48
C PRO A 726 -21.69 -19.99 13.75
N ALA A 727 -21.32 -21.16 14.24
CA ALA A 727 -20.41 -21.27 15.38
C ALA A 727 -19.02 -20.75 15.04
N ILE A 728 -18.54 -21.09 13.84
CA ILE A 728 -17.26 -20.63 13.32
C ILE A 728 -17.46 -20.08 11.90
N PHE A 729 -16.99 -18.86 11.66
CA PHE A 729 -16.86 -18.29 10.33
C PHE A 729 -15.37 -18.22 9.97
N PHE A 730 -14.95 -19.04 9.02
CA PHE A 730 -13.58 -19.05 8.50
C PHE A 730 -13.57 -18.41 7.11
N SER A 731 -12.81 -17.34 6.92
CA SER A 731 -12.65 -16.69 5.61
C SER A 731 -11.19 -16.69 5.17
N ALA A 732 -10.93 -17.03 3.91
CA ALA A 732 -9.66 -16.78 3.24
C ALA A 732 -9.89 -15.96 1.96
N THR A 733 -9.53 -14.68 2.01
CA THR A 733 -9.77 -13.72 0.92
C THR A 733 -8.60 -12.74 0.83
N HIS A 734 -8.63 -11.86 -0.17
CA HIS A 734 -7.86 -10.63 -0.03
C HIS A 734 -8.44 -9.75 1.10
N GLY A 735 -7.53 -9.14 1.85
CA GLY A 735 -7.82 -7.97 2.66
C GLY A 735 -7.62 -6.68 1.86
N LEU A 736 -8.60 -5.80 1.89
CA LEU A 736 -8.53 -4.48 1.25
C LEU A 736 -7.46 -3.63 1.93
N GLY A 737 -6.48 -3.13 1.17
CA GLY A 737 -5.54 -2.12 1.62
C GLY A 737 -5.72 -0.81 0.87
N LEU A 738 -5.72 0.29 1.60
CA LEU A 738 -5.84 1.64 1.07
C LEU A 738 -4.55 2.43 1.32
N PRO A 739 -4.23 3.44 0.48
CA PRO A 739 -3.10 4.33 0.69
C PRO A 739 -3.17 5.06 2.04
N ALA A 740 -2.01 5.34 2.65
CA ALA A 740 -1.91 5.98 3.98
C ALA A 740 -2.64 7.33 4.09
N ASN A 741 -2.78 8.05 2.97
CA ASN A 741 -3.46 9.34 2.86
C ASN A 741 -4.95 9.23 2.45
N ASP A 742 -5.47 8.02 2.25
CA ASP A 742 -6.85 7.80 1.84
C ASP A 742 -7.80 8.08 3.01
N ARG A 743 -8.85 8.87 2.74
CA ARG A 743 -9.84 9.28 3.75
C ARG A 743 -10.68 8.11 4.26
N GLU A 744 -10.77 7.03 3.48
CA GLU A 744 -11.57 5.85 3.80
C GLU A 744 -10.75 4.74 4.49
N LEU A 745 -9.42 4.92 4.61
CA LEU A 745 -8.50 3.93 5.18
C LEU A 745 -8.98 3.42 6.54
N MET A 746 -9.27 4.32 7.48
CA MET A 746 -9.69 3.95 8.83
C MET A 746 -10.97 3.13 8.87
N MET A 747 -11.82 3.25 7.85
CA MET A 747 -13.13 2.59 7.79
C MET A 747 -13.05 1.22 7.10
N TYR A 748 -12.21 1.08 6.08
CA TYR A 748 -12.23 -0.10 5.19
C TYR A 748 -10.92 -0.90 5.15
N GLN A 749 -9.83 -0.45 5.77
CA GLN A 749 -8.60 -1.25 5.85
C GLN A 749 -8.91 -2.62 6.48
N GLY A 750 -8.56 -3.69 5.78
CA GLY A 750 -8.83 -5.07 6.19
C GLY A 750 -10.24 -5.58 5.88
N ALA A 751 -11.04 -4.85 5.11
CA ALA A 751 -12.31 -5.36 4.57
C ALA A 751 -12.06 -6.60 3.69
N LEU A 752 -13.02 -7.52 3.66
CA LEU A 752 -12.89 -8.78 2.91
C LEU A 752 -13.30 -8.56 1.46
N VAL A 753 -12.37 -8.71 0.51
CA VAL A 753 -12.71 -8.70 -0.91
C VAL A 753 -13.44 -10.00 -1.24
N THR A 754 -14.56 -9.88 -1.93
CA THR A 754 -15.46 -11.00 -2.26
C THR A 754 -15.37 -11.32 -3.74
N GLN A 755 -15.84 -12.51 -4.15
CA GLN A 755 -15.77 -13.00 -5.54
C GLN A 755 -16.44 -12.07 -6.56
N ASP A 756 -17.27 -11.12 -6.12
CA ASP A 756 -17.85 -10.08 -6.97
C ASP A 756 -16.78 -9.23 -7.69
N TRP A 757 -15.55 -9.15 -7.17
CA TRP A 757 -14.41 -8.67 -7.95
C TRP A 757 -13.88 -9.77 -8.89
N SER A 758 -13.75 -9.47 -10.17
CA SER A 758 -13.35 -10.47 -11.18
C SER A 758 -11.86 -10.82 -11.18
N GLY A 759 -11.01 -10.13 -10.40
CA GLY A 759 -9.54 -10.24 -10.52
C GLY A 759 -8.90 -9.22 -11.47
N PHE A 760 -9.71 -8.37 -12.10
CA PHE A 760 -9.27 -7.40 -13.11
C PHE A 760 -9.65 -5.97 -12.71
N GLY A 761 -8.72 -5.02 -12.91
CA GLY A 761 -8.94 -3.59 -12.69
C GLY A 761 -9.21 -3.20 -11.22
N GLY A 762 -9.51 -1.92 -11.02
CA GLY A 762 -9.75 -1.35 -9.70
C GLY A 762 -10.95 -1.97 -8.98
N ILE A 763 -10.89 -1.97 -7.65
CA ILE A 763 -11.94 -2.56 -6.81
C ILE A 763 -13.00 -1.51 -6.50
N LYS A 764 -14.27 -1.88 -6.68
CA LYS A 764 -15.43 -1.03 -6.38
C LYS A 764 -16.03 -1.42 -5.03
N ARG A 765 -16.78 -0.48 -4.42
CA ARG A 765 -17.38 -0.67 -3.09
C ARG A 765 -18.23 -1.93 -2.99
N GLU A 766 -18.97 -2.26 -4.05
CA GLU A 766 -19.81 -3.46 -4.13
C GLU A 766 -19.00 -4.76 -3.96
N HIS A 767 -17.71 -4.78 -4.30
CA HIS A 767 -16.89 -5.99 -4.32
C HIS A 767 -16.31 -6.40 -2.96
N TRP A 768 -16.45 -5.59 -1.91
CA TRP A 768 -15.92 -5.95 -0.58
C TRP A 768 -16.99 -5.89 0.51
N PHE A 769 -16.75 -6.65 1.57
CA PHE A 769 -17.55 -6.71 2.78
C PHE A 769 -16.80 -6.03 3.94
N ALA A 770 -17.42 -5.00 4.52
CA ALA A 770 -16.82 -4.16 5.56
C ALA A 770 -17.72 -4.03 6.80
N ALA A 771 -17.22 -3.31 7.81
CA ALA A 771 -17.90 -3.11 9.09
C ALA A 771 -19.33 -2.55 8.97
N GLU A 772 -19.55 -1.65 8.00
CA GLU A 772 -20.86 -1.03 7.74
C GLU A 772 -21.89 -1.98 7.13
N ASP A 773 -21.45 -3.10 6.56
CA ASP A 773 -22.33 -4.12 5.97
C ASP A 773 -22.99 -5.02 7.01
N LEU A 774 -22.60 -4.88 8.29
CA LEU A 774 -23.18 -5.55 9.45
C LEU A 774 -24.34 -4.72 10.02
N PRO A 775 -25.61 -5.09 9.74
CA PRO A 775 -26.76 -4.34 10.24
C PRO A 775 -26.74 -4.24 11.77
N THR A 776 -27.34 -3.18 12.30
CA THR A 776 -27.42 -2.96 13.75
C THR A 776 -28.25 -4.04 14.47
N ASN A 777 -29.20 -4.68 13.79
CA ASN A 777 -30.04 -5.75 14.32
C ASN A 777 -29.46 -7.17 14.14
N LEU A 778 -28.31 -7.31 13.48
CA LEU A 778 -27.65 -8.59 13.30
C LEU A 778 -27.08 -9.10 14.63
N SER A 779 -27.37 -10.35 14.98
CA SER A 779 -26.75 -11.04 16.10
C SER A 779 -25.65 -11.97 15.59
N LEU A 780 -24.44 -11.77 16.09
CA LEU A 780 -23.30 -12.67 15.94
C LEU A 780 -22.97 -13.37 17.27
N GLU A 781 -23.95 -13.41 18.18
CA GLU A 781 -23.80 -13.93 19.53
C GLU A 781 -23.28 -15.37 19.54
N GLY A 782 -22.13 -15.58 20.19
CA GLY A 782 -21.52 -16.91 20.31
C GLY A 782 -20.60 -17.32 19.16
N MET A 783 -20.53 -16.55 18.08
CA MET A 783 -19.67 -16.86 16.93
C MET A 783 -18.19 -16.59 17.21
N VAL A 784 -17.30 -17.41 16.65
CA VAL A 784 -15.87 -17.12 16.51
C VAL A 784 -15.55 -16.91 15.03
N ALA A 785 -14.86 -15.83 14.69
CA ALA A 785 -14.42 -15.56 13.31
C ALA A 785 -12.92 -15.75 13.15
N LEU A 786 -12.50 -16.40 12.06
CA LEU A 786 -11.10 -16.54 11.65
C LEU A 786 -10.95 -15.88 10.28
N LEU A 787 -10.29 -14.73 10.24
CA LEU A 787 -10.14 -13.88 9.07
C LEU A 787 -8.71 -13.98 8.50
N PHE A 788 -8.54 -14.88 7.55
CA PHE A 788 -7.32 -14.96 6.74
C PHE A 788 -7.38 -13.94 5.60
N ALA A 789 -6.92 -12.71 5.91
CA ALA A 789 -6.88 -11.58 5.00
C ALA A 789 -5.89 -10.53 5.54
N CYS A 790 -5.18 -9.81 4.66
CA CYS A 790 -4.33 -8.69 5.07
C CYS A 790 -5.13 -7.66 5.88
N TYR A 791 -4.56 -7.19 6.99
CA TYR A 791 -5.13 -6.22 7.92
C TYR A 791 -6.48 -6.63 8.55
N GLY A 792 -6.88 -7.90 8.45
CA GLY A 792 -8.17 -8.38 8.96
C GLY A 792 -8.37 -8.18 10.47
N ALA A 793 -7.28 -8.05 11.25
CA ALA A 793 -7.30 -7.66 12.65
C ALA A 793 -6.84 -6.20 12.88
N GLY A 794 -5.87 -5.69 12.13
CA GLY A 794 -5.37 -4.33 12.32
C GLY A 794 -4.21 -3.92 11.41
N CYS A 795 -3.80 -2.67 11.53
CA CYS A 795 -2.78 -2.06 10.69
C CYS A 795 -1.78 -1.27 11.55
N PRO A 796 -0.46 -1.55 11.45
CA PRO A 796 0.56 -0.72 12.09
C PRO A 796 0.74 0.60 11.33
N GLN A 797 1.21 1.64 12.02
CA GLN A 797 1.55 2.92 11.38
C GLN A 797 2.64 2.77 10.32
N ARG A 798 3.61 1.89 10.58
CA ARG A 798 4.80 1.67 9.76
C ARG A 798 4.83 0.23 9.25
N ASP A 799 5.27 0.07 8.01
CA ASP A 799 5.47 -1.23 7.37
C ASP A 799 6.50 -2.07 8.15
N GLU A 800 6.19 -3.33 8.40
CA GLU A 800 7.08 -4.23 9.14
C GLU A 800 7.86 -5.20 8.24
N PHE A 801 7.44 -5.38 6.99
CA PHE A 801 8.16 -6.18 6.00
C PHE A 801 9.17 -5.34 5.21
N ILE A 802 8.96 -4.03 5.06
CA ILE A 802 9.87 -3.21 4.24
C ILE A 802 10.58 -2.16 5.07
N PHE A 803 11.90 -2.07 4.87
CA PHE A 803 12.72 -1.03 5.47
C PHE A 803 13.85 -0.64 4.53
N ASP A 804 14.04 0.66 4.40
CA ASP A 804 15.14 1.28 3.68
C ASP A 804 16.24 1.65 4.69
N PRO A 805 17.52 1.29 4.47
CA PRO A 805 18.61 1.65 5.39
C PRO A 805 18.80 3.15 5.62
N GLU A 806 18.45 3.98 4.64
CA GLU A 806 18.60 5.44 4.70
C GLU A 806 17.29 6.13 5.14
N LYS A 807 16.15 5.67 4.62
CA LYS A 807 14.83 6.30 4.81
C LYS A 807 14.00 5.68 5.95
N GLY A 808 14.39 4.51 6.45
CA GLY A 808 13.68 3.76 7.47
C GLY A 808 12.43 3.03 6.95
N ARG A 809 11.49 2.71 7.85
CA ARG A 809 10.23 2.04 7.52
C ARG A 809 9.18 3.04 6.99
N PRO A 810 8.55 2.77 5.82
CA PRO A 810 7.53 3.65 5.26
C PRO A 810 6.26 3.67 6.12
N LEU A 811 5.52 4.78 6.03
CA LEU A 811 4.21 4.94 6.64
C LEU A 811 3.13 4.30 5.77
N ILE A 812 2.32 3.43 6.37
CA ILE A 812 1.19 2.74 5.72
C ILE A 812 -0.15 3.11 6.36
N ALA A 813 -0.14 3.81 7.49
CA ALA A 813 -1.33 4.34 8.16
C ALA A 813 -0.98 5.62 8.95
N PRO A 814 -1.95 6.49 9.26
CA PRO A 814 -1.72 7.69 10.07
C PRO A 814 -1.29 7.37 11.51
N PHE A 815 -1.79 6.27 12.08
CA PHE A 815 -1.41 5.73 13.38
C PHE A 815 -1.69 4.22 13.38
N THR A 816 -1.21 3.47 14.38
CA THR A 816 -1.49 2.04 14.52
C THR A 816 -2.92 1.83 15.04
N PHE A 817 -3.71 0.96 14.41
CA PHE A 817 -5.11 0.72 14.79
C PHE A 817 -5.58 -0.75 14.62
N VAL A 818 -6.69 -1.09 15.28
CA VAL A 818 -7.44 -2.34 15.08
C VAL A 818 -8.52 -2.10 14.02
N ALA A 819 -8.68 -3.01 13.06
CA ALA A 819 -9.60 -2.85 11.93
C ALA A 819 -11.07 -2.72 12.39
N GLN A 820 -11.91 -2.02 11.61
CA GLN A 820 -13.31 -1.75 12.02
C GLN A 820 -14.22 -2.98 11.90
N LEU A 821 -13.96 -3.87 10.94
CA LEU A 821 -14.76 -5.09 10.75
C LEU A 821 -14.78 -5.97 12.03
N PRO A 822 -13.62 -6.40 12.60
CA PRO A 822 -13.64 -7.19 13.82
C PRO A 822 -14.25 -6.44 15.01
N GLN A 823 -14.04 -5.12 15.12
CA GLN A 823 -14.70 -4.32 16.16
C GLN A 823 -16.23 -4.45 16.07
N GLN A 824 -16.81 -4.26 14.89
CA GLN A 824 -18.26 -4.39 14.72
C GLN A 824 -18.75 -5.82 14.93
N MET A 825 -17.97 -6.84 14.55
CA MET A 825 -18.33 -8.24 14.80
C MET A 825 -18.44 -8.54 16.31
N LEU A 826 -17.46 -8.09 17.11
CA LEU A 826 -17.50 -8.20 18.57
C LEU A 826 -18.70 -7.45 19.16
N LEU A 827 -19.00 -6.26 18.65
CA LEU A 827 -20.17 -5.48 19.08
C LEU A 827 -21.51 -6.09 18.68
N ARG A 828 -21.55 -7.04 17.73
CA ARG A 828 -22.74 -7.84 17.41
C ARG A 828 -22.82 -9.16 18.20
N GLY A 829 -21.83 -9.46 19.05
CA GLY A 829 -21.85 -10.59 19.97
C GLY A 829 -20.87 -11.72 19.64
N ALA A 830 -20.01 -11.56 18.63
CA ALA A 830 -18.94 -12.53 18.40
C ALA A 830 -18.05 -12.63 19.66
N LEU A 831 -17.68 -13.85 20.04
CA LEU A 831 -16.86 -14.12 21.23
C LEU A 831 -15.41 -13.70 21.01
N GLY A 832 -14.95 -13.83 19.77
CA GLY A 832 -13.62 -13.41 19.36
C GLY A 832 -13.46 -13.41 17.86
N VAL A 833 -12.52 -12.62 17.39
CA VAL A 833 -12.08 -12.57 16.00
C VAL A 833 -10.58 -12.78 15.97
N VAL A 834 -10.14 -13.81 15.27
CA VAL A 834 -8.73 -14.07 14.99
C VAL A 834 -8.45 -13.55 13.59
N GLY A 835 -7.43 -12.72 13.41
CA GLY A 835 -7.04 -12.20 12.10
C GLY A 835 -5.62 -11.68 12.09
N HIS A 836 -5.18 -11.19 10.93
CA HIS A 836 -3.82 -10.68 10.75
C HIS A 836 -3.73 -9.19 11.05
N VAL A 837 -2.70 -8.82 11.80
CA VAL A 837 -2.19 -7.45 11.75
C VAL A 837 -1.15 -7.36 10.65
N GLU A 838 -1.24 -6.30 9.84
CA GLU A 838 -0.39 -6.14 8.66
C GLU A 838 -0.73 -7.18 7.56
N ARG A 839 0.23 -7.60 6.73
CA ARG A 839 0.01 -8.49 5.59
C ARG A 839 -0.05 -9.96 6.02
N ALA A 840 -0.95 -10.70 5.37
CA ALA A 840 -1.12 -12.14 5.45
C ALA A 840 -0.46 -12.82 4.22
N TRP A 841 0.27 -13.91 4.41
CA TRP A 841 1.07 -14.56 3.36
C TRP A 841 0.68 -16.03 3.17
N THR A 842 0.78 -16.53 1.93
CA THR A 842 0.44 -17.93 1.61
C THR A 842 1.44 -18.95 2.20
N TYR A 843 2.56 -18.49 2.75
CA TYR A 843 3.59 -19.33 3.38
C TYR A 843 3.23 -19.83 4.79
N SER A 844 2.14 -19.29 5.37
CA SER A 844 1.29 -19.89 6.42
C SER A 844 1.01 -21.38 6.22
N PHE A 845 0.70 -21.66 4.96
CA PHE A 845 0.16 -22.87 4.37
C PHE A 845 1.06 -23.97 3.85
N SER A 846 2.19 -23.51 3.36
CA SER A 846 2.80 -24.11 2.17
C SER A 846 4.28 -23.78 2.18
N LEU A 847 5.05 -24.81 2.53
CA LEU A 847 6.51 -24.84 2.51
C LEU A 847 6.91 -25.99 1.58
N ASP A 848 7.76 -25.67 0.61
CA ASP A 848 8.24 -26.48 -0.52
C ASP A 848 7.96 -27.99 -0.48
N GLY A 849 7.26 -28.49 -1.50
CA GLY A 849 7.14 -29.92 -1.81
C GLY A 849 6.24 -30.74 -0.88
N ALA A 850 5.81 -30.21 0.25
CA ALA A 850 4.76 -30.82 1.08
C ALA A 850 3.37 -30.44 0.54
N ARG A 851 2.43 -31.40 0.51
CA ARG A 851 0.99 -31.09 0.33
C ARG A 851 0.57 -30.05 1.38
N GLY A 852 -0.34 -29.12 1.02
CA GLY A 852 -0.79 -28.02 1.88
C GLY A 852 -0.93 -28.42 3.36
N GLN A 853 -0.30 -27.64 4.24
CA GLN A 853 -0.20 -27.90 5.67
C GLN A 853 -1.28 -27.14 6.44
N THR A 854 -2.48 -27.73 6.52
CA THR A 854 -3.63 -27.16 7.24
C THR A 854 -3.67 -27.50 8.73
N GLN A 855 -2.72 -28.29 9.24
CA GLN A 855 -2.75 -28.86 10.60
C GLN A 855 -2.90 -27.79 11.69
N SER A 856 -2.26 -26.64 11.52
CA SER A 856 -2.32 -25.51 12.45
C SER A 856 -3.75 -24.99 12.60
N PHE A 857 -4.45 -24.81 11.48
CA PHE A 857 -5.85 -24.38 11.48
C PHE A 857 -6.79 -25.49 11.92
N GLU A 858 -6.51 -26.75 11.57
CA GLU A 858 -7.26 -27.92 12.05
C GLU A 858 -7.21 -28.03 13.57
N ASP A 859 -6.06 -27.79 14.20
CA ASP A 859 -5.90 -27.83 15.65
C ASP A 859 -6.68 -26.69 16.33
N VAL A 860 -6.55 -25.45 15.83
CA VAL A 860 -7.32 -24.30 16.36
C VAL A 860 -8.81 -24.57 16.26
N ILE A 861 -9.31 -24.95 15.08
CA ILE A 861 -10.74 -25.28 14.89
C ILE A 861 -11.14 -26.46 15.79
N GLY A 862 -10.31 -27.51 15.87
CA GLY A 862 -10.52 -28.70 16.69
C GLY A 862 -10.67 -28.40 18.19
N ARG A 863 -9.85 -27.48 18.71
CA ARG A 863 -9.92 -26.99 20.10
C ARG A 863 -11.18 -26.17 20.34
N LEU A 864 -11.50 -25.25 19.43
CA LEU A 864 -12.71 -24.43 19.51
C LEU A 864 -13.97 -25.30 19.56
N VAL A 865 -14.13 -26.24 18.62
CA VAL A 865 -15.29 -27.16 18.61
C VAL A 865 -15.31 -28.16 19.77
N SER A 866 -14.20 -28.27 20.50
CA SER A 866 -14.10 -29.05 21.73
C SER A 866 -14.36 -28.21 22.99
N GLY A 867 -14.72 -26.94 22.84
CA GLY A 867 -15.09 -26.06 23.96
C GLY A 867 -13.89 -25.50 24.73
N LYS A 868 -12.68 -25.56 24.14
CA LYS A 868 -11.50 -24.90 24.70
C LYS A 868 -11.66 -23.38 24.62
N ARG A 869 -11.00 -22.67 25.54
CA ARG A 869 -11.00 -21.21 25.57
C ARG A 869 -10.24 -20.63 24.39
N LEU A 870 -10.63 -19.43 23.95
CA LEU A 870 -10.07 -18.82 22.74
C LEU A 870 -8.55 -18.66 22.83
N GLY A 871 -8.02 -18.18 23.95
CA GLY A 871 -6.58 -17.99 24.13
C GLY A 871 -5.77 -19.30 24.08
N SER A 872 -6.28 -20.39 24.70
CA SER A 872 -5.63 -21.71 24.64
C SER A 872 -5.83 -22.40 23.29
N ALA A 873 -6.90 -22.06 22.57
CA ALA A 873 -7.18 -22.58 21.24
C ALA A 873 -6.28 -21.96 20.17
N THR A 874 -5.91 -20.69 20.30
CA THR A 874 -5.03 -19.98 19.34
C THR A 874 -3.53 -20.16 19.61
N ASP A 875 -3.17 -20.80 20.72
CA ASP A 875 -1.78 -20.98 21.17
C ASP A 875 -0.88 -21.74 20.16
N GLN A 876 -1.50 -22.51 19.25
CA GLN A 876 -0.79 -23.20 18.18
C GLN A 876 -0.04 -22.24 17.23
N PHE A 877 -0.58 -21.04 16.98
CA PHE A 877 0.11 -20.03 16.16
C PHE A 877 1.42 -19.56 16.83
N ASN A 878 1.42 -19.46 18.16
CA ASN A 878 2.58 -19.05 18.93
C ASN A 878 3.70 -20.10 18.91
N ILE A 879 3.33 -21.39 18.90
CA ILE A 879 4.29 -22.51 18.74
C ILE A 879 4.96 -22.44 17.36
N ILE A 880 4.18 -22.20 16.31
CA ILE A 880 4.71 -22.09 14.94
C ILE A 880 5.63 -20.89 14.83
N GLN A 881 5.24 -19.74 15.38
CA GLN A 881 6.11 -18.57 15.43
C GLN A 881 7.44 -18.90 16.12
N ALA A 882 7.41 -19.54 17.30
CA ALA A 882 8.62 -19.86 18.05
C ALA A 882 9.55 -20.82 17.28
N ALA A 883 8.99 -21.87 16.69
CA ALA A 883 9.75 -22.83 15.88
C ALA A 883 10.39 -22.14 14.66
N ARG A 884 9.62 -21.33 13.92
CA ARG A 884 10.13 -20.61 12.73
C ARG A 884 11.15 -19.53 13.08
N SER A 885 10.98 -18.82 14.20
CA SER A 885 11.97 -17.86 14.69
C SER A 885 13.30 -18.53 15.06
N LEU A 886 13.27 -19.73 15.63
CA LEU A 886 14.48 -20.49 15.95
C LEU A 886 15.23 -20.90 14.67
N THR A 887 14.53 -21.53 13.71
CA THR A 887 15.12 -21.91 12.42
C THR A 887 15.68 -20.71 11.67
N LEU A 888 14.95 -19.60 11.62
CA LEU A 888 15.43 -18.37 10.99
C LEU A 888 16.69 -17.82 11.68
N SER A 889 16.73 -17.83 13.02
CA SER A 889 17.88 -17.34 13.78
C SER A 889 19.13 -18.20 13.55
N GLU A 890 18.98 -19.53 13.52
CA GLU A 890 20.06 -20.47 13.20
C GLU A 890 20.59 -20.26 11.78
N GLU A 891 19.69 -20.05 10.82
CA GLU A 891 20.06 -19.77 9.43
C GLU A 891 20.80 -18.43 9.29
N LEU A 892 20.31 -17.37 9.92
CA LEU A 892 20.99 -16.07 9.95
C LEU A 892 22.37 -16.14 10.63
N GLU A 893 22.50 -16.92 11.71
CA GLU A 893 23.79 -17.16 12.36
C GLU A 893 24.76 -17.91 11.44
N ASN A 894 24.30 -18.97 10.77
CA ASN A 894 25.12 -19.70 9.80
C ASN A 894 25.59 -18.79 8.66
N ILE A 895 24.73 -17.91 8.14
CA ILE A 895 25.08 -16.93 7.11
C ILE A 895 26.15 -15.96 7.62
N LYS A 896 25.99 -15.46 8.84
CA LYS A 896 26.97 -14.59 9.51
C LYS A 896 28.35 -15.25 9.66
N PHE A 897 28.39 -16.57 9.80
CA PHE A 897 29.64 -17.37 9.89
C PHE A 897 30.07 -18.02 8.56
N GLY A 898 29.51 -17.60 7.43
CA GLY A 898 30.03 -17.92 6.09
C GLY A 898 29.20 -18.88 5.25
N LYS A 899 28.02 -19.34 5.72
CA LYS A 899 27.03 -20.02 4.86
C LYS A 899 26.57 -19.04 3.77
N GLN A 900 26.51 -19.49 2.52
CA GLN A 900 25.90 -18.68 1.46
C GLN A 900 24.38 -18.69 1.63
N PRO A 901 23.70 -17.52 1.62
CA PRO A 901 22.26 -17.47 1.77
C PRO A 901 21.59 -18.07 0.52
N GLU A 902 20.69 -19.04 0.72
CA GLU A 902 19.78 -19.51 -0.32
C GLU A 902 18.53 -18.61 -0.32
N PRO A 903 18.30 -17.77 -1.37
CA PRO A 903 17.28 -16.73 -1.32
C PRO A 903 15.87 -17.23 -1.03
N HIS A 904 15.47 -18.32 -1.70
CA HIS A 904 14.13 -18.90 -1.57
C HIS A 904 13.86 -19.42 -0.16
N GLU A 905 14.80 -20.18 0.39
CA GLU A 905 14.70 -20.77 1.73
C GLU A 905 14.59 -19.66 2.79
N LEU A 906 15.49 -18.68 2.75
CA LEU A 906 15.54 -17.62 3.75
C LEU A 906 14.32 -16.69 3.67
N ALA A 907 13.90 -16.31 2.46
CA ALA A 907 12.71 -15.49 2.24
C ALA A 907 11.45 -16.20 2.77
N THR A 908 11.30 -17.48 2.44
CA THR A 908 10.17 -18.30 2.86
C THR A 908 10.11 -18.46 4.38
N LEU A 909 11.25 -18.75 5.03
CA LEU A 909 11.33 -18.84 6.50
C LEU A 909 10.98 -17.51 7.18
N TRP A 910 11.49 -16.40 6.65
CA TRP A 910 11.22 -15.07 7.19
C TRP A 910 9.74 -14.67 7.04
N MET A 911 9.13 -14.94 5.88
CA MET A 911 7.70 -14.70 5.65
C MET A 911 6.83 -15.54 6.56
N ALA A 912 7.07 -16.86 6.65
CA ALA A 912 6.29 -17.76 7.49
C ALA A 912 6.40 -17.40 8.99
N ARG A 913 7.58 -16.96 9.44
CA ARG A 913 7.77 -16.47 10.82
C ARG A 913 6.93 -15.24 11.11
N ASN A 914 6.98 -14.24 10.23
CA ASN A 914 6.26 -12.97 10.44
C ASN A 914 4.75 -13.16 10.32
N ASP A 915 4.30 -14.00 9.38
CA ASP A 915 2.88 -14.32 9.21
C ASP A 915 2.31 -15.03 10.46
N ALA A 916 3.02 -16.01 11.01
CA ALA A 916 2.63 -16.68 12.26
C ALA A 916 2.57 -15.71 13.46
N ARG A 917 3.53 -14.78 13.58
CA ARG A 917 3.54 -13.75 14.63
C ARG A 917 2.34 -12.80 14.53
N ASN A 918 1.90 -12.50 13.31
CA ASN A 918 0.94 -11.44 13.05
C ASN A 918 -0.53 -11.86 13.27
N TYR A 919 -0.80 -13.13 13.58
CA TYR A 919 -2.11 -13.56 14.06
C TYR A 919 -2.41 -12.95 15.42
N MET A 920 -3.62 -12.44 15.58
CA MET A 920 -4.05 -11.84 16.83
C MET A 920 -5.49 -12.18 17.16
N LEU A 921 -5.70 -12.60 18.41
CA LEU A 921 -7.01 -12.77 19.01
C LEU A 921 -7.54 -11.41 19.49
N LEU A 922 -8.63 -10.96 18.88
CA LEU A 922 -9.43 -9.83 19.34
C LEU A 922 -10.64 -10.37 20.11
N GLY A 923 -10.82 -9.94 21.35
CA GLY A 923 -11.82 -10.47 22.28
C GLY A 923 -11.21 -10.93 23.61
N ASP A 924 -12.06 -11.51 24.46
CA ASP A 924 -11.64 -12.05 25.76
C ASP A 924 -11.04 -13.46 25.56
N PRO A 925 -9.76 -13.68 25.90
CA PRO A 925 -9.12 -14.97 25.68
C PRO A 925 -9.71 -16.09 26.56
N ALA A 926 -10.45 -15.77 27.62
CA ALA A 926 -11.14 -16.76 28.44
C ALA A 926 -12.55 -17.14 27.96
N ALA A 927 -13.07 -16.49 26.91
CA ALA A 927 -14.32 -16.88 26.28
C ALA A 927 -14.19 -18.26 25.61
N ARG A 928 -15.32 -18.95 25.39
CA ARG A 928 -15.35 -20.25 24.70
C ARG A 928 -16.68 -20.49 24.00
N LEU A 929 -16.66 -21.31 22.95
CA LEU A 929 -17.88 -21.76 22.28
C LEU A 929 -18.76 -22.57 23.25
N ALA A 930 -20.06 -22.33 23.21
CA ALA A 930 -21.03 -23.15 23.94
C ALA A 930 -21.24 -24.46 23.18
N VAL A 931 -20.42 -25.45 23.49
CA VAL A 931 -20.59 -26.83 23.02
C VAL A 931 -21.22 -27.65 24.13
N ASP A 932 -22.27 -28.41 23.81
CA ASP A 932 -22.87 -29.35 24.76
C ASP A 932 -21.77 -30.27 25.32
N CYS A 933 -21.45 -30.11 26.60
CA CYS A 933 -20.66 -31.11 27.31
C CYS A 933 -21.55 -32.34 27.42
N GLU A 934 -21.22 -33.41 26.69
CA GLU A 934 -21.69 -34.74 27.07
C GLU A 934 -21.30 -34.95 28.54
N THR A 935 -22.32 -35.02 29.39
CA THR A 935 -22.22 -35.49 30.78
C THR A 935 -21.73 -36.91 30.86
#